data_AF-A0A4Y1R8Z7-F1
#
_entry.id   AF-A0A4Y1R8Z7-F1
#
_cell.length_a   1.000
_cell.length_b   1.000
_cell.length_c   1.000
_cell.angle_alpha   90.00
_cell.angle_beta   90.00
_cell.angle_gamma   90.00
#
_symmetry.space_group_name_H-M   'P 1'
#
loop_
_entity.id
_entity.type
_entity.pdbx_description
1 polymer ?
#
loop_
_entity_poly.entity_id
_entity_poly.type
_entity_poly.pdbx_seq_one_letter_code
_entity_poly.pdbx_strand_id
1 'polypeptide(L)'
;MDHPISDDPKSPLLPLHHDPVQRSQSFLSGLKSILTLKTLSVLLGPLLCTIICLCVKLDGPVASRNMLAVLVWVFAWWLTEAVPMPITSMSPLFLFPLFGIASADDVAHSYMDDVIALVLGSFILALAVEHYNIHRRLALNITMLFCGDPLNPPLLLLGICATTAFVSMWMHNVAAAVIMMPVATGILQRFPVGPDQSVAVSKYCRAVVLGVIYSTAIGGMSTLTGTGVNLILVGMWKSYFPEAEPISFSTWFFFGFPLALLMFLALWVILCCLYCSRNSSQALSGYLDKAHLKRELEMLANYKCCCDETGPMVFAEKMILAVFSMLIVLWMTRSITDDIPGWGALFKGRAGDGTVSVMMATLLFIIPNNKQKGEKLMDWNKCKKLPWNIILLLGAGFAIADGVRTSGLADILSKALDFLEAVPYFAIAPAVCLISSTITEFTSNNSTTTLVVPLVIQIAKIMHVNPLLLMVPGAIGAQFSFLLPTGTPSNVVGFTTGHIEIQDMIKTGLPLKIAGIAEHMYLGLTNQFNDLKIRNIFMSCEISGSGHKKNIINEHKNGTLERKSEFELEFAHTLISTRNQMDIPPFDDPKTPLLPLDDPNQRSRIKFPSSLKSILTSNNFNILLGPLLSTIICLHVNLDGSLTTSRNMLAVLAWIFCLVAHRGSAHANYLHVPLFLFPLFGIASADDVAHSYMNDVIALVLGSFILALAVEHYNIHKRLALNITLVFCGDPLNPPLLLLGICGTAAFVSMWMHNVATAVMMMPVATGILRRFPTGPNQSVVVGKFCRAVVLGVLYSITIGGMSTLTGTGVNLILVGMWQSYFPEAAPVTFSTWFLFAFPSALLMFLALWALLCCLYCSRSSGQALSVYFDKAHLKEELEMLGSCEKPNMPELANTFELMLIVMWMTRSITEDIPGWGVLFKGLAGDGTVSVMIATLLFIVPSKKQKGEKLMDWDKCKKLPWNIILLLGAGLAIADGVRSSGLADKLSESLDFLEAVPYLAMTPAVCLISSTITELITSNNATATLIVPLLIQIAKTMHVHPLLLMIPGGIGAQFAFLLPTATPSNTVGFATGHIEIQDMIKIGLPLKIAGIAVLSLLMPTFVCTAAIVQDEARIIFKSPMIKFKQCLQIADLGFDNRAREIFQLVAMANLHVA
;
A
#
# COMPACT_ATOMS: atom_id res chain seq x y z
N MET A 1 -36.55 39.40 -7.01
CA MET A 1 -37.95 39.12 -6.61
C MET A 1 -37.86 38.24 -5.39
N ASP A 2 -38.26 38.81 -4.26
CA ASP A 2 -38.15 38.26 -2.92
C ASP A 2 -39.08 37.06 -2.72
N HIS A 3 -38.55 36.00 -2.11
CA HIS A 3 -39.36 35.00 -1.42
C HIS A 3 -38.75 34.73 -0.03
N PRO A 4 -39.57 34.70 1.04
CA PRO A 4 -39.10 34.57 2.41
C PRO A 4 -38.74 33.11 2.71
N ILE A 5 -37.62 32.92 3.41
CA ILE A 5 -37.24 31.64 4.02
C ILE A 5 -38.10 31.47 5.27
N SER A 6 -39.03 30.51 5.23
CA SER A 6 -39.72 30.03 6.43
C SER A 6 -38.86 28.97 7.12
N ASP A 7 -38.42 29.26 8.34
CA ASP A 7 -37.84 28.30 9.28
C ASP A 7 -38.89 27.26 9.69
N ASP A 8 -38.75 26.03 9.22
CA ASP A 8 -39.55 24.89 9.67
C ASP A 8 -38.58 23.77 10.15
N PRO A 9 -38.55 23.40 11.45
CA PRO A 9 -37.56 22.48 12.02
C PRO A 9 -37.87 20.99 11.76
N LYS A 10 -38.71 20.66 10.78
CA LYS A 10 -39.19 19.29 10.49
C LYS A 10 -38.93 18.81 9.06
N SER A 11 -37.76 19.11 8.48
CA SER A 11 -37.36 18.51 7.19
C SER A 11 -36.46 17.28 7.39
N PRO A 12 -36.81 16.10 6.85
CA PRO A 12 -35.92 14.94 6.85
C PRO A 12 -34.78 15.11 5.83
N LEU A 13 -33.59 14.62 6.19
CA LEU A 13 -32.31 14.90 5.52
C LEU A 13 -32.00 14.03 4.27
N LEU A 14 -32.92 13.23 3.73
CA LEU A 14 -32.70 12.39 2.52
C LEU A 14 -33.99 12.17 1.71
N PRO A 15 -33.93 12.03 0.37
CA PRO A 15 -35.12 11.88 -0.48
C PRO A 15 -35.74 10.48 -0.34
N LEU A 16 -37.05 10.45 -0.07
CA LEU A 16 -37.84 9.22 0.04
C LEU A 16 -38.40 8.82 -1.33
N HIS A 17 -38.13 7.59 -1.76
CA HIS A 17 -38.95 6.85 -2.72
C HIS A 17 -39.59 5.68 -1.98
N HIS A 18 -40.91 5.70 -1.84
CA HIS A 18 -41.71 4.61 -1.31
C HIS A 18 -42.45 3.95 -2.49
N ASP A 19 -42.07 2.72 -2.83
CA ASP A 19 -42.93 1.81 -3.60
C ASP A 19 -43.52 0.74 -2.65
N PRO A 20 -44.80 0.36 -2.83
CA PRO A 20 -45.49 -0.54 -1.91
C PRO A 20 -45.06 -1.99 -2.08
N VAL A 21 -44.92 -2.67 -0.94
CA VAL A 21 -44.45 -4.06 -0.79
C VAL A 21 -45.55 -5.06 -1.14
N GLN A 22 -45.35 -5.86 -2.18
CA GLN A 22 -46.09 -7.12 -2.39
C GLN A 22 -45.50 -8.24 -1.53
N ARG A 23 -46.37 -8.90 -0.75
CA ARG A 23 -46.05 -9.94 0.23
C ARG A 23 -46.54 -11.30 -0.29
N SER A 24 -45.62 -12.20 -0.65
CA SER A 24 -45.71 -13.68 -0.57
C SER A 24 -44.70 -14.34 -1.52
N GLN A 25 -44.20 -15.53 -1.17
CA GLN A 25 -43.13 -16.34 -1.80
C GLN A 25 -41.71 -16.19 -1.20
N SER A 26 -41.51 -16.57 0.06
CA SER A 26 -40.23 -16.40 0.80
C SER A 26 -39.35 -17.65 0.96
N PHE A 27 -39.72 -18.82 0.45
CA PHE A 27 -38.84 -20.02 0.58
C PHE A 27 -38.28 -20.50 -0.77
N LEU A 28 -39.13 -20.60 -1.81
CA LEU A 28 -38.71 -20.98 -3.16
C LEU A 28 -37.94 -19.87 -3.92
N SER A 29 -38.12 -18.61 -3.54
CA SER A 29 -37.37 -17.48 -4.12
C SER A 29 -35.94 -17.37 -3.57
N GLY A 30 -35.71 -17.79 -2.32
CA GLY A 30 -34.37 -17.90 -1.72
C GLY A 30 -33.52 -18.95 -2.43
N LEU A 31 -34.09 -20.12 -2.72
CA LEU A 31 -33.42 -21.18 -3.50
C LEU A 31 -33.16 -20.77 -4.95
N LYS A 32 -34.11 -20.08 -5.62
CA LYS A 32 -33.89 -19.52 -6.96
C LYS A 32 -32.88 -18.37 -6.99
N SER A 33 -32.74 -17.59 -5.91
CA SER A 33 -31.71 -16.55 -5.79
C SER A 33 -30.31 -17.13 -5.56
N ILE A 34 -30.21 -18.28 -4.89
CA ILE A 34 -28.95 -19.02 -4.71
C ILE A 34 -28.50 -19.65 -6.05
N LEU A 35 -29.42 -20.04 -6.92
CA LEU A 35 -29.15 -20.62 -8.26
C LEU A 35 -29.00 -19.57 -9.37
N THR A 36 -28.39 -18.42 -9.08
CA THR A 36 -28.00 -17.46 -10.14
C THR A 36 -26.65 -17.90 -10.74
N LEU A 37 -26.46 -17.78 -12.07
CA LEU A 37 -25.19 -18.12 -12.77
C LEU A 37 -23.93 -17.53 -12.08
N LYS A 38 -24.05 -16.32 -11.51
CA LYS A 38 -22.97 -15.69 -10.74
C LYS A 38 -22.66 -16.42 -9.42
N THR A 39 -23.67 -16.83 -8.66
CA THR A 39 -23.49 -17.59 -7.40
C THR A 39 -22.93 -18.99 -7.68
N LEU A 40 -23.37 -19.63 -8.77
CA LEU A 40 -22.80 -20.89 -9.24
C LEU A 40 -21.30 -20.74 -9.56
N SER A 41 -20.91 -19.64 -10.21
CA SER A 41 -19.52 -19.34 -10.54
C SER A 41 -18.67 -19.06 -9.29
N VAL A 42 -19.25 -18.46 -8.24
CA VAL A 42 -18.55 -18.27 -6.95
C VAL A 42 -18.34 -19.60 -6.22
N LEU A 43 -19.36 -20.47 -6.19
CA LEU A 43 -19.28 -21.79 -5.53
C LEU A 43 -18.38 -22.77 -6.29
N LEU A 44 -18.17 -22.56 -7.59
CA LEU A 44 -17.33 -23.40 -8.44
C LEU A 44 -15.91 -23.57 -7.89
N GLY A 45 -15.28 -22.49 -7.41
CA GLY A 45 -13.91 -22.52 -6.86
C GLY A 45 -13.76 -23.47 -5.67
N PRO A 46 -14.45 -23.26 -4.53
CA PRO A 46 -14.40 -24.15 -3.38
C PRO A 46 -14.83 -25.59 -3.70
N LEU A 47 -15.81 -25.76 -4.59
CA LEU A 47 -16.29 -27.08 -5.00
C LEU A 47 -15.22 -27.86 -5.77
N LEU A 48 -14.56 -27.22 -6.74
CA LEU A 48 -13.42 -27.82 -7.45
C LEU A 48 -12.24 -28.13 -6.52
N CYS A 49 -11.94 -27.22 -5.59
CA CYS A 49 -10.93 -27.45 -4.56
C CYS A 49 -11.25 -28.71 -3.73
N THR A 50 -12.50 -28.85 -3.28
CA THR A 50 -12.95 -30.00 -2.48
C THR A 50 -12.85 -31.30 -3.27
N ILE A 51 -13.26 -31.28 -4.54
CA ILE A 51 -13.13 -32.44 -5.44
C ILE A 51 -11.66 -32.85 -5.58
N ILE A 52 -10.74 -31.90 -5.78
CA ILE A 52 -9.31 -32.23 -5.93
C ILE A 52 -8.75 -32.81 -4.63
N CYS A 53 -9.06 -32.21 -3.48
CA CYS A 53 -8.60 -32.71 -2.19
C CYS A 53 -9.09 -34.14 -1.89
N LEU A 54 -10.30 -34.51 -2.34
CA LEU A 54 -10.91 -35.82 -2.09
C LEU A 54 -10.54 -36.87 -3.15
N CYS A 55 -10.51 -36.48 -4.43
CA CYS A 55 -10.44 -37.41 -5.56
C CYS A 55 -9.03 -37.55 -6.15
N VAL A 56 -8.17 -36.53 -6.03
CA VAL A 56 -6.83 -36.56 -6.65
C VAL A 56 -5.81 -37.07 -5.63
N LYS A 57 -5.17 -38.20 -5.96
CA LYS A 57 -3.97 -38.68 -5.27
C LYS A 57 -2.79 -38.36 -6.17
N LEU A 58 -1.92 -37.45 -5.72
CA LEU A 58 -0.63 -37.19 -6.37
C LEU A 58 0.45 -37.98 -5.62
N ASP A 59 1.42 -38.52 -6.34
CA ASP A 59 2.56 -39.29 -5.79
C ASP A 59 3.62 -38.38 -5.13
N GLY A 60 3.18 -37.45 -4.28
CA GLY A 60 4.04 -36.46 -3.62
C GLY A 60 3.50 -35.96 -2.27
N PRO A 61 4.13 -34.92 -1.68
CA PRO A 61 3.67 -34.33 -0.43
C PRO A 61 2.19 -33.93 -0.47
N VAL A 62 1.51 -34.04 0.67
CA VAL A 62 0.12 -33.56 0.81
C VAL A 62 0.00 -32.07 0.45
N ALA A 63 1.07 -31.31 0.70
CA ALA A 63 1.20 -29.92 0.31
C ALA A 63 1.06 -29.70 -1.21
N SER A 64 1.57 -30.59 -2.07
CA SER A 64 1.47 -30.46 -3.53
C SER A 64 0.02 -30.62 -4.00
N ARG A 65 -0.71 -31.60 -3.44
CA ARG A 65 -2.15 -31.79 -3.73
C ARG A 65 -2.96 -30.59 -3.27
N ASN A 66 -2.70 -30.13 -2.06
CA ASN A 66 -3.37 -28.98 -1.48
C ASN A 66 -3.10 -27.70 -2.30
N MET A 67 -1.87 -27.52 -2.78
CA MET A 67 -1.51 -26.41 -3.66
C MET A 67 -2.26 -26.48 -5.00
N LEU A 68 -2.36 -27.68 -5.61
CA LEU A 68 -3.15 -27.86 -6.84
C LEU A 68 -4.62 -27.49 -6.62
N ALA A 69 -5.20 -27.89 -5.48
CA ALA A 69 -6.59 -27.58 -5.14
C ALA A 69 -6.81 -26.07 -4.98
N VAL A 70 -5.89 -25.38 -4.29
CA VAL A 70 -5.91 -23.92 -4.13
C VAL A 70 -5.74 -23.21 -5.47
N LEU A 71 -4.78 -23.63 -6.31
CA LEU A 71 -4.58 -23.07 -7.65
C LEU A 71 -5.85 -23.11 -8.48
N VAL A 72 -6.53 -24.26 -8.53
CA VAL A 72 -7.76 -24.41 -9.30
C VAL A 72 -8.87 -23.51 -8.77
N TRP A 73 -8.95 -23.32 -7.46
CA TRP A 73 -9.87 -22.36 -6.87
C TRP A 73 -9.55 -20.93 -7.35
N VAL A 74 -8.33 -20.44 -7.14
CA VAL A 74 -7.95 -19.07 -7.50
C VAL A 74 -8.12 -18.82 -8.99
N PHE A 75 -7.71 -19.77 -9.83
CA PHE A 75 -7.83 -19.68 -11.28
C PHE A 75 -9.29 -19.74 -11.75
N ALA A 76 -10.14 -20.58 -11.16
CA ALA A 76 -11.57 -20.58 -11.48
C ALA A 76 -12.20 -19.21 -11.18
N TRP A 77 -11.82 -18.57 -10.07
CA TRP A 77 -12.29 -17.22 -9.74
C TRP A 77 -11.72 -16.13 -10.66
N TRP A 78 -10.48 -16.23 -11.13
CA TRP A 78 -9.94 -15.29 -12.12
C TRP A 78 -10.55 -15.46 -13.50
N LEU A 79 -10.76 -16.70 -13.97
CA LEU A 79 -11.35 -16.98 -15.29
C LEU A 79 -12.83 -16.56 -15.36
N THR A 80 -13.58 -16.76 -14.26
CA THR A 80 -15.00 -16.41 -14.22
C THR A 80 -15.26 -14.97 -13.77
N GLU A 81 -14.23 -14.27 -13.26
CA GLU A 81 -14.34 -12.98 -12.55
C GLU A 81 -15.50 -12.94 -11.54
N ALA A 82 -15.80 -14.09 -10.91
CA ALA A 82 -16.94 -14.24 -10.02
C ALA A 82 -16.80 -13.39 -8.75
N VAL A 83 -15.55 -13.14 -8.32
CA VAL A 83 -15.14 -12.26 -7.23
C VAL A 83 -14.22 -11.19 -7.83
N PRO A 84 -14.28 -9.92 -7.36
CA PRO A 84 -13.39 -8.88 -7.88
C PRO A 84 -11.93 -9.33 -7.83
N MET A 85 -11.21 -9.13 -8.94
CA MET A 85 -9.82 -9.55 -9.11
C MET A 85 -8.89 -9.23 -7.92
N PRO A 86 -8.98 -8.06 -7.25
CA PRO A 86 -8.12 -7.75 -6.10
C PRO A 86 -8.38 -8.65 -4.89
N ILE A 87 -9.64 -9.04 -4.68
CA ILE A 87 -10.05 -9.90 -3.56
C ILE A 87 -9.67 -11.35 -3.85
N THR A 88 -9.88 -11.82 -5.09
CA THR A 88 -9.33 -13.11 -5.53
C THR A 88 -7.81 -13.13 -5.39
N SER A 89 -7.15 -12.01 -5.71
CA SER A 89 -5.70 -11.87 -5.55
C SER A 89 -5.27 -11.89 -4.08
N MET A 90 -6.10 -11.50 -3.12
CA MET A 90 -5.79 -11.65 -1.69
C MET A 90 -6.02 -13.06 -1.15
N SER A 91 -6.60 -13.97 -1.93
CA SER A 91 -6.94 -15.32 -1.45
C SER A 91 -5.75 -16.18 -1.02
N PRO A 92 -4.54 -16.11 -1.63
CA PRO A 92 -3.37 -16.80 -1.12
C PRO A 92 -3.07 -16.49 0.36
N LEU A 93 -3.27 -15.25 0.83
CA LEU A 93 -3.00 -14.81 2.22
C LEU A 93 -3.74 -15.64 3.27
N PHE A 94 -4.88 -16.24 2.92
CA PHE A 94 -5.60 -17.12 3.82
C PHE A 94 -5.63 -18.59 3.36
N LEU A 95 -5.65 -18.87 2.06
CA LEU A 95 -5.69 -20.24 1.56
C LEU A 95 -4.38 -20.98 1.84
N PHE A 96 -3.21 -20.34 1.69
CA PHE A 96 -1.93 -21.04 1.85
C PHE A 96 -1.69 -21.50 3.29
N PRO A 97 -1.91 -20.64 4.30
CA PRO A 97 -1.81 -21.06 5.69
C PRO A 97 -2.84 -22.13 6.08
N LEU A 98 -4.10 -22.00 5.64
CA LEU A 98 -5.16 -22.96 5.95
C LEU A 98 -4.94 -24.33 5.30
N PHE A 99 -4.30 -24.37 4.14
CA PHE A 99 -3.98 -25.63 3.46
C PHE A 99 -2.60 -26.18 3.83
N GLY A 100 -1.88 -25.52 4.74
CA GLY A 100 -0.57 -25.94 5.23
C GLY A 100 0.53 -25.88 4.19
N ILE A 101 0.47 -24.91 3.27
CA ILE A 101 1.42 -24.73 2.16
C ILE A 101 2.61 -23.87 2.60
N ALA A 102 2.33 -22.70 3.19
CA ALA A 102 3.32 -21.73 3.67
C ALA A 102 2.78 -20.98 4.89
N SER A 103 3.67 -20.35 5.67
CA SER A 103 3.25 -19.55 6.83
C SER A 103 2.56 -18.26 6.39
N ALA A 104 1.70 -17.68 7.24
CA ALA A 104 1.01 -16.44 6.92
C ALA A 104 1.98 -15.27 6.63
N ASP A 105 3.14 -15.25 7.27
CA ASP A 105 4.14 -14.20 7.11
C ASP A 105 4.90 -14.34 5.78
N ASP A 106 5.36 -15.55 5.44
CA ASP A 106 6.04 -15.83 4.17
C ASP A 106 5.15 -15.48 2.96
N VAL A 107 3.86 -15.82 3.06
CA VAL A 107 2.87 -15.52 2.02
C VAL A 107 2.65 -14.00 1.92
N ALA A 108 2.64 -13.29 3.05
CA ALA A 108 2.47 -11.84 3.07
C ALA A 108 3.67 -11.10 2.47
N HIS A 109 4.90 -11.54 2.73
CA HIS A 109 6.11 -10.96 2.14
C HIS A 109 6.10 -10.98 0.60
N SER A 110 5.50 -12.02 0.00
CA SER A 110 5.34 -12.11 -1.45
C SER A 110 4.51 -10.96 -2.07
N TYR A 111 3.75 -10.21 -1.27
CA TYR A 111 2.94 -9.07 -1.75
C TYR A 111 3.67 -7.73 -1.75
N MET A 112 4.92 -7.67 -1.27
CA MET A 112 5.74 -6.48 -1.44
C MET A 112 7.21 -6.84 -1.71
N ASP A 113 7.68 -6.45 -2.88
CA ASP A 113 9.04 -6.68 -3.39
C ASP A 113 9.54 -5.41 -4.13
N ASP A 114 10.83 -5.31 -4.46
CA ASP A 114 11.35 -4.18 -5.26
C ASP A 114 10.61 -4.01 -6.60
N VAL A 115 10.15 -5.09 -7.24
CA VAL A 115 9.31 -5.01 -8.45
C VAL A 115 7.97 -4.34 -8.15
N ILE A 116 7.37 -4.54 -6.97
CA ILE A 116 6.12 -3.87 -6.60
C ILE A 116 6.39 -2.41 -6.22
N ALA A 117 7.53 -2.11 -5.60
CA ALA A 117 7.97 -0.75 -5.33
C ALA A 117 8.17 0.06 -6.64
N LEU A 118 8.73 -0.57 -7.68
CA LEU A 118 8.81 -0.03 -9.05
C LEU A 118 7.44 0.36 -9.59
N VAL A 119 6.45 -0.52 -9.45
CA VAL A 119 5.07 -0.27 -9.89
C VAL A 119 4.43 0.88 -9.12
N LEU A 120 4.60 0.90 -7.80
CA LEU A 120 4.06 1.94 -6.95
C LEU A 120 4.62 3.32 -7.34
N GLY A 121 5.94 3.43 -7.47
CA GLY A 121 6.61 4.68 -7.84
C GLY A 121 6.26 5.15 -9.26
N SER A 122 6.24 4.24 -10.23
CA SER A 122 5.90 4.57 -11.62
C SER A 122 4.44 4.97 -11.78
N PHE A 123 3.48 4.35 -11.09
CA PHE A 123 2.09 4.79 -11.10
C PHE A 123 1.87 6.15 -10.44
N ILE A 124 2.58 6.47 -9.35
CA ILE A 124 2.51 7.81 -8.75
C ILE A 124 2.99 8.87 -9.76
N LEU A 125 4.09 8.59 -10.47
CA LEU A 125 4.62 9.49 -11.47
C LEU A 125 3.70 9.61 -12.70
N ALA A 126 3.11 8.50 -13.15
CA ALA A 126 2.13 8.50 -14.23
C ALA A 126 0.88 9.32 -13.84
N LEU A 127 0.39 9.21 -12.59
CA LEU A 127 -0.70 10.04 -12.08
C LEU A 127 -0.33 11.53 -12.04
N ALA A 128 0.92 11.88 -11.74
CA ALA A 128 1.38 13.27 -11.83
C ALA A 128 1.37 13.77 -13.28
N VAL A 129 1.89 12.98 -14.23
CA VAL A 129 1.84 13.29 -15.67
C VAL A 129 0.40 13.41 -16.18
N GLU A 130 -0.52 12.58 -15.66
CA GLU A 130 -1.94 12.64 -15.95
C GLU A 130 -2.58 13.91 -15.40
N HIS A 131 -2.34 14.22 -14.13
CA HIS A 131 -2.95 15.34 -13.43
C HIS A 131 -2.63 16.69 -14.09
N TYR A 132 -1.40 16.88 -14.55
CA TYR A 132 -0.97 18.09 -15.25
C TYR A 132 -1.22 18.03 -16.77
N ASN A 133 -1.89 16.97 -17.27
CA ASN A 133 -2.23 16.80 -18.69
C ASN A 133 -1.03 16.90 -19.65
N ILE A 134 0.18 16.64 -19.17
CA ILE A 134 1.44 16.77 -19.93
C ILE A 134 1.43 15.84 -21.14
N HIS A 135 0.98 14.61 -20.91
CA HIS A 135 0.84 13.56 -21.91
C HIS A 135 -0.06 14.01 -23.07
N ARG A 136 -1.13 14.78 -22.82
CA ARG A 136 -2.03 15.28 -23.87
C ARG A 136 -1.34 16.32 -24.74
N ARG A 137 -0.58 17.23 -24.14
CA ARG A 137 0.21 18.22 -24.89
C ARG A 137 1.27 17.57 -25.75
N LEU A 138 1.99 16.60 -25.18
CA LEU A 138 3.01 15.84 -25.91
C LEU A 138 2.37 15.06 -27.06
N ALA A 139 1.20 14.45 -26.83
CA ALA A 139 0.46 13.73 -27.85
C ALA A 139 0.02 14.60 -29.03
N LEU A 140 -0.53 15.79 -28.75
CA LEU A 140 -0.92 16.75 -29.78
C LEU A 140 0.31 17.23 -30.57
N ASN A 141 1.41 17.56 -29.89
CA ASN A 141 2.66 17.99 -30.54
C ASN A 141 3.23 16.91 -31.48
N ILE A 142 3.24 15.65 -31.05
CA ILE A 142 3.72 14.54 -31.89
C ILE A 142 2.79 14.34 -33.08
N THR A 143 1.47 14.29 -32.85
CA THR A 143 0.49 14.10 -33.93
C THR A 143 0.62 15.20 -35.00
N MET A 144 0.89 16.44 -34.58
CA MET A 144 1.10 17.57 -35.48
C MET A 144 2.34 17.43 -36.38
N LEU A 145 3.36 16.68 -35.98
CA LEU A 145 4.54 16.41 -36.82
C LEU A 145 4.19 15.56 -38.05
N PHE A 146 3.17 14.71 -37.94
CA PHE A 146 2.72 13.80 -39.01
C PHE A 146 1.65 14.43 -39.91
N CYS A 147 1.22 15.67 -39.61
CA CYS A 147 0.31 16.44 -40.46
C CYS A 147 1.10 17.18 -41.57
N GLY A 148 1.28 16.54 -42.73
CA GLY A 148 1.88 17.13 -43.93
C GLY A 148 0.95 18.09 -44.71
N ASP A 149 1.52 18.89 -45.62
CA ASP A 149 0.79 19.68 -46.64
C ASP A 149 1.21 19.20 -48.04
N PRO A 150 0.31 18.60 -48.86
CA PRO A 150 -1.09 18.26 -48.59
C PRO A 150 -1.24 17.09 -47.59
N LEU A 151 -2.42 16.99 -46.97
CA LEU A 151 -2.69 16.07 -45.88
C LEU A 151 -2.86 14.62 -46.38
N ASN A 152 -1.97 13.73 -45.95
CA ASN A 152 -1.99 12.30 -46.30
C ASN A 152 -2.67 11.47 -45.20
N PRO A 153 -3.85 10.87 -45.44
CA PRO A 153 -4.57 10.09 -44.42
C PRO A 153 -3.77 8.92 -43.80
N PRO A 154 -2.97 8.14 -44.56
CA PRO A 154 -2.12 7.10 -43.97
C PRO A 154 -1.05 7.65 -43.01
N LEU A 155 -0.53 8.85 -43.27
CA LEU A 155 0.48 9.51 -42.44
C LEU A 155 -0.15 10.10 -41.18
N LEU A 156 -1.36 10.66 -41.29
CA LEU A 156 -2.13 11.09 -40.12
C LEU A 156 -2.48 9.88 -39.22
N LEU A 157 -2.91 8.77 -39.81
CA LEU A 157 -3.15 7.53 -39.08
C LEU A 157 -1.88 7.02 -38.39
N LEU A 158 -0.73 7.07 -39.08
CA LEU A 158 0.58 6.76 -38.48
C LEU A 158 0.86 7.66 -37.28
N GLY A 159 0.63 8.97 -37.40
CA GLY A 159 0.84 9.92 -36.32
C GLY A 159 -0.03 9.65 -35.10
N ILE A 160 -1.32 9.35 -35.30
CA ILE A 160 -2.25 9.00 -34.21
C ILE A 160 -1.80 7.68 -33.54
N CYS A 161 -1.47 6.66 -34.33
CA CYS A 161 -1.03 5.36 -33.82
C CYS A 161 0.31 5.48 -33.08
N ALA A 162 1.31 6.15 -33.66
CA ALA A 162 2.64 6.31 -33.08
C ALA A 162 2.59 7.10 -31.78
N THR A 163 1.77 8.17 -31.75
CA THR A 163 1.52 8.94 -30.52
C THR A 163 0.88 8.06 -29.45
N THR A 164 -0.12 7.26 -29.82
CA THR A 164 -0.81 6.37 -28.89
C THR A 164 0.12 5.31 -28.33
N ALA A 165 0.94 4.67 -29.18
CA ALA A 165 1.95 3.72 -28.76
C ALA A 165 2.97 4.36 -27.81
N PHE A 166 3.48 5.55 -28.14
CA PHE A 166 4.43 6.29 -27.30
C PHE A 166 3.86 6.61 -25.91
N VAL A 167 2.63 7.12 -25.83
CA VAL A 167 1.99 7.40 -24.54
C VAL A 167 1.80 6.12 -23.72
N SER A 168 1.44 5.01 -24.38
CA SER A 168 1.26 3.71 -23.72
C SER A 168 2.56 3.05 -23.27
N MET A 169 3.73 3.49 -23.73
CA MET A 169 5.02 3.04 -23.18
C MET A 169 5.22 3.49 -21.73
N TRP A 170 4.53 4.53 -21.29
CA TRP A 170 4.76 5.16 -19.99
C TRP A 170 3.55 5.16 -19.07
N MET A 171 2.39 4.85 -19.64
CA MET A 171 1.10 4.81 -18.95
C MET A 171 0.44 3.46 -19.17
N HIS A 172 -0.37 3.03 -18.21
CA HIS A 172 -1.14 1.79 -18.36
C HIS A 172 -2.06 1.85 -19.59
N ASN A 173 -2.11 0.77 -20.37
CA ASN A 173 -2.82 0.69 -21.67
C ASN A 173 -4.24 1.29 -21.66
N VAL A 174 -4.99 1.04 -20.60
CA VAL A 174 -6.38 1.53 -20.44
C VAL A 174 -6.41 3.06 -20.30
N ALA A 175 -5.50 3.64 -19.51
CA ALA A 175 -5.41 5.08 -19.33
C ALA A 175 -5.02 5.75 -20.67
N ALA A 176 -4.03 5.20 -21.36
CA ALA A 176 -3.61 5.68 -22.68
C ALA A 176 -4.78 5.65 -23.69
N ALA A 177 -5.59 4.58 -23.70
CA ALA A 177 -6.74 4.47 -24.59
C ALA A 177 -7.82 5.52 -24.26
N VAL A 178 -8.18 5.69 -22.98
CA VAL A 178 -9.16 6.68 -22.53
C VAL A 178 -8.73 8.11 -22.87
N ILE A 179 -7.43 8.38 -22.86
CA ILE A 179 -6.90 9.71 -23.20
C ILE A 179 -6.87 9.95 -24.70
N MET A 180 -6.43 8.97 -25.48
CA MET A 180 -6.28 9.11 -26.93
C MET A 180 -7.62 9.02 -27.67
N MET A 181 -8.63 8.36 -27.09
CA MET A 181 -9.93 8.20 -27.74
C MET A 181 -10.65 9.53 -27.99
N PRO A 182 -10.76 10.49 -27.04
CA PRO A 182 -11.30 11.82 -27.32
C PRO A 182 -10.51 12.62 -28.38
N VAL A 183 -9.19 12.42 -28.46
CA VAL A 183 -8.35 13.06 -29.48
C VAL A 183 -8.70 12.49 -30.86
N ALA A 184 -8.82 11.17 -30.96
CA ALA A 184 -9.22 10.49 -32.17
C ALA A 184 -10.66 10.87 -32.58
N THR A 185 -11.65 10.73 -31.70
CA THR A 185 -13.04 11.03 -32.02
C THR A 185 -13.29 12.50 -32.31
N GLY A 186 -12.54 13.43 -31.71
CA GLY A 186 -12.57 14.84 -32.07
C GLY A 186 -12.21 15.10 -33.54
N ILE A 187 -11.28 14.32 -34.11
CA ILE A 187 -10.98 14.35 -35.55
C ILE A 187 -12.13 13.72 -36.35
N LEU A 188 -12.71 12.62 -35.86
CA LEU A 188 -13.77 11.89 -36.55
C LEU A 188 -15.10 12.65 -36.63
N GLN A 189 -15.40 13.52 -35.67
CA GLN A 189 -16.61 14.36 -35.65
C GLN A 189 -16.73 15.32 -36.83
N ARG A 190 -15.64 15.56 -37.57
CA ARG A 190 -15.65 16.38 -38.80
C ARG A 190 -16.27 15.67 -40.00
N PHE A 191 -16.39 14.36 -39.94
CA PHE A 191 -16.96 13.57 -41.02
C PHE A 191 -18.50 13.55 -40.92
N PRO A 192 -19.22 13.61 -42.05
CA PRO A 192 -20.67 13.57 -42.04
C PRO A 192 -21.17 12.25 -41.44
N VAL A 193 -22.13 12.34 -40.52
CA VAL A 193 -22.79 11.19 -39.89
C VAL A 193 -24.15 10.99 -40.55
N GLY A 194 -24.33 9.91 -41.31
CA GLY A 194 -25.59 9.63 -41.99
C GLY A 194 -25.48 8.65 -43.18
N PRO A 195 -26.60 8.30 -43.81
CA PRO A 195 -26.65 7.34 -44.93
C PRO A 195 -25.93 7.84 -46.20
N ASP A 196 -25.68 9.14 -46.35
CA ASP A 196 -24.95 9.74 -47.48
C ASP A 196 -23.42 9.73 -47.29
N GLN A 197 -22.89 9.08 -46.24
CA GLN A 197 -21.46 9.02 -45.97
C GLN A 197 -20.73 8.13 -46.99
N SER A 198 -19.64 8.64 -47.57
CA SER A 198 -18.80 7.82 -48.46
C SER A 198 -18.18 6.64 -47.71
N VAL A 199 -18.18 5.46 -48.33
CA VAL A 199 -17.63 4.22 -47.75
C VAL A 199 -16.17 4.38 -47.33
N ALA A 200 -15.40 5.24 -48.02
CA ALA A 200 -14.01 5.53 -47.68
C ALA A 200 -13.85 6.26 -46.34
N VAL A 201 -14.76 7.19 -46.03
CA VAL A 201 -14.75 7.94 -44.76
C VAL A 201 -15.11 7.02 -43.59
N SER A 202 -16.15 6.19 -43.73
CA SER A 202 -16.53 5.21 -42.70
C SER A 202 -15.41 4.21 -42.40
N LYS A 203 -14.72 3.71 -43.44
CA LYS A 203 -13.55 2.84 -43.28
C LYS A 203 -12.39 3.54 -42.56
N TYR A 204 -12.13 4.80 -42.86
CA TYR A 204 -11.08 5.57 -42.18
C TYR A 204 -11.42 5.80 -40.70
N CYS A 205 -12.67 6.12 -40.37
CA CYS A 205 -13.14 6.22 -38.98
C CYS A 205 -12.89 4.93 -38.19
N ARG A 206 -13.20 3.77 -38.78
CA ARG A 206 -12.89 2.45 -38.20
C ARG A 206 -11.38 2.27 -37.98
N ALA A 207 -10.57 2.62 -38.98
CA ALA A 207 -9.11 2.50 -38.91
C ALA A 207 -8.50 3.33 -37.78
N VAL A 208 -8.99 4.55 -37.56
CA VAL A 208 -8.50 5.44 -36.50
C VAL A 208 -8.81 4.84 -35.12
N VAL A 209 -10.05 4.39 -34.89
CA VAL A 209 -10.44 3.80 -33.60
C VAL A 209 -9.69 2.48 -33.34
N LEU A 210 -9.61 1.59 -34.34
CA LEU A 210 -8.83 0.34 -34.25
C LEU A 210 -7.33 0.61 -34.04
N GLY A 211 -6.80 1.63 -34.73
CA GLY A 211 -5.42 2.06 -34.60
C GLY A 211 -5.09 2.53 -33.19
N VAL A 212 -5.96 3.31 -32.55
CA VAL A 212 -5.77 3.72 -31.15
C VAL A 212 -5.78 2.50 -30.22
N ILE A 213 -6.80 1.64 -30.28
CA ILE A 213 -6.92 0.53 -29.30
C ILE A 213 -5.79 -0.50 -29.43
N TYR A 214 -5.30 -0.80 -30.64
CA TYR A 214 -4.22 -1.76 -30.81
C TYR A 214 -2.84 -1.14 -30.59
N SER A 215 -2.65 0.15 -30.93
CA SER A 215 -1.40 0.85 -30.64
C SER A 215 -1.16 1.00 -29.14
N THR A 216 -2.19 1.10 -28.29
CA THR A 216 -1.96 1.11 -26.83
C THR A 216 -1.39 -0.22 -26.36
N ALA A 217 -1.97 -1.35 -26.78
CA ALA A 217 -1.45 -2.67 -26.40
C ALA A 217 0.00 -2.88 -26.86
N ILE A 218 0.32 -2.51 -28.11
CA ILE A 218 1.68 -2.62 -28.67
C ILE A 218 2.66 -1.62 -28.01
N GLY A 219 2.21 -0.42 -27.64
CA GLY A 219 3.05 0.52 -26.89
C GLY A 219 3.41 -0.03 -25.50
N GLY A 220 2.44 -0.62 -24.81
CA GLY A 220 2.62 -1.15 -23.45
C GLY A 220 3.62 -2.30 -23.33
N MET A 221 3.82 -3.10 -24.38
CA MET A 221 4.80 -4.20 -24.36
C MET A 221 6.27 -3.72 -24.39
N SER A 222 6.52 -2.48 -24.83
CA SER A 222 7.88 -1.96 -25.04
C SER A 222 8.69 -1.72 -23.75
N THR A 223 8.04 -1.33 -22.66
CA THR A 223 8.67 -0.98 -21.38
C THR A 223 8.13 -1.85 -20.26
N LEU A 224 8.88 -1.94 -19.17
CA LEU A 224 8.50 -2.73 -18.01
C LEU A 224 7.23 -2.17 -17.33
N THR A 225 7.05 -0.84 -17.30
CA THR A 225 5.92 -0.18 -16.64
C THR A 225 4.66 0.00 -17.51
N GLY A 226 4.73 -0.28 -18.81
CA GLY A 226 3.60 -0.07 -19.73
C GLY A 226 2.41 -0.99 -19.45
N THR A 227 2.67 -2.27 -19.15
CA THR A 227 1.64 -3.28 -18.86
C THR A 227 1.94 -4.08 -17.60
N GLY A 228 0.91 -4.51 -16.90
CA GLY A 228 1.04 -5.41 -15.75
C GLY A 228 1.68 -6.76 -16.10
N VAL A 229 1.50 -7.23 -17.33
CA VAL A 229 2.06 -8.50 -17.82
C VAL A 229 3.58 -8.56 -17.74
N ASN A 230 4.27 -7.48 -18.14
CA ASN A 230 5.73 -7.42 -18.13
C ASN A 230 6.26 -7.49 -16.69
N LEU A 231 5.59 -6.79 -15.78
CA LEU A 231 5.91 -6.79 -14.34
C LEU A 231 5.68 -8.16 -13.70
N ILE A 232 4.58 -8.82 -14.07
CA ILE A 232 4.25 -10.18 -13.62
C ILE A 232 5.33 -11.16 -14.07
N LEU A 233 5.79 -11.08 -15.33
CA LEU A 233 6.87 -11.93 -15.85
C LEU A 233 8.19 -11.70 -15.10
N VAL A 234 8.59 -10.44 -14.91
CA VAL A 234 9.86 -10.09 -14.24
C VAL A 234 9.86 -10.54 -12.79
N GLY A 235 8.76 -10.36 -12.06
CA GLY A 235 8.68 -10.83 -10.69
C GLY A 235 8.57 -12.35 -10.57
N MET A 236 7.92 -13.04 -11.51
CA MET A 236 7.95 -14.52 -11.55
C MET A 236 9.35 -15.06 -11.86
N TRP A 237 10.11 -14.42 -12.76
CA TRP A 237 11.50 -14.78 -13.02
C TRP A 237 12.33 -14.71 -11.74
N LYS A 238 12.21 -13.59 -11.00
CA LYS A 238 12.88 -13.38 -9.72
C LYS A 238 12.52 -14.44 -8.67
N SER A 239 11.24 -14.81 -8.58
CA SER A 239 10.76 -15.81 -7.61
C SER A 239 11.21 -17.24 -7.94
N TYR A 240 11.20 -17.64 -9.22
CA TYR A 240 11.60 -18.99 -9.64
C TYR A 240 13.12 -19.17 -9.74
N PHE A 241 13.86 -18.09 -10.04
CA PHE A 241 15.31 -18.10 -10.28
C PHE A 241 16.02 -17.01 -9.47
N PRO A 242 16.01 -17.10 -8.12
CA PRO A 242 16.59 -16.07 -7.26
C PRO A 242 18.12 -15.95 -7.39
N GLU A 243 18.80 -17.01 -7.84
CA GLU A 243 20.25 -17.01 -8.09
C GLU A 243 20.62 -16.38 -9.44
N ALA A 244 19.65 -16.25 -10.36
CA ALA A 244 19.88 -15.66 -11.67
C ALA A 244 19.81 -14.13 -11.59
N GLU A 245 20.47 -13.46 -12.53
CA GLU A 245 20.41 -12.00 -12.58
C GLU A 245 18.96 -11.52 -12.82
N PRO A 246 18.50 -10.51 -12.06
CA PRO A 246 17.16 -9.98 -12.21
C PRO A 246 17.03 -9.24 -13.55
N ILE A 247 15.87 -9.37 -14.18
CA ILE A 247 15.57 -8.61 -15.41
C ILE A 247 15.40 -7.14 -15.02
N SER A 248 16.38 -6.31 -15.39
CA SER A 248 16.33 -4.86 -15.18
C SER A 248 15.43 -4.17 -16.21
N PHE A 249 15.05 -2.93 -15.90
CA PHE A 249 14.33 -2.06 -16.83
C PHE A 249 15.08 -1.89 -18.17
N SER A 250 16.40 -1.68 -18.14
CA SER A 250 17.22 -1.49 -19.34
C SER A 250 17.22 -2.74 -20.21
N THR A 251 17.44 -3.92 -19.61
CA THR A 251 17.44 -5.21 -20.30
C THR A 251 16.09 -5.48 -20.97
N TRP A 252 14.99 -5.22 -20.27
CA TRP A 252 13.66 -5.35 -20.89
C TRP A 252 13.45 -4.36 -22.02
N PHE A 253 13.85 -3.10 -21.88
CA PHE A 253 13.66 -2.09 -22.92
C PHE A 253 14.37 -2.48 -24.23
N PHE A 254 15.63 -2.92 -24.16
CA PHE A 254 16.38 -3.37 -25.33
C PHE A 254 15.78 -4.61 -26.01
N PHE A 255 15.03 -5.41 -25.27
CA PHE A 255 14.30 -6.56 -25.81
C PHE A 255 12.91 -6.18 -26.35
N GLY A 256 12.09 -5.52 -25.54
CA GLY A 256 10.69 -5.24 -25.80
C GLY A 256 10.44 -4.10 -26.78
N PHE A 257 11.28 -3.06 -26.81
CA PHE A 257 11.10 -1.92 -27.71
C PHE A 257 11.25 -2.30 -29.20
N PRO A 258 12.29 -3.03 -29.63
CA PRO A 258 12.39 -3.48 -31.02
C PRO A 258 11.22 -4.36 -31.45
N LEU A 259 10.78 -5.28 -30.57
CA LEU A 259 9.63 -6.15 -30.79
C LEU A 259 8.33 -5.34 -30.95
N ALA A 260 8.09 -4.38 -30.06
CA ALA A 260 6.95 -3.48 -30.14
C ALA A 260 6.96 -2.66 -31.44
N LEU A 261 8.14 -2.22 -31.90
CA LEU A 261 8.29 -1.45 -33.14
C LEU A 261 7.93 -2.28 -34.37
N LEU A 262 8.35 -3.54 -34.45
CA LEU A 262 7.99 -4.45 -35.54
C LEU A 262 6.48 -4.73 -35.56
N MET A 263 5.89 -5.04 -34.40
CA MET A 263 4.44 -5.18 -34.26
C MET A 263 3.67 -3.92 -34.64
N PHE A 264 4.19 -2.75 -34.27
CA PHE A 264 3.59 -1.46 -34.58
C PHE A 264 3.58 -1.20 -36.10
N LEU A 265 4.68 -1.51 -36.79
CA LEU A 265 4.76 -1.41 -38.25
C LEU A 265 3.79 -2.40 -38.92
N ALA A 266 3.70 -3.63 -38.41
CA ALA A 266 2.74 -4.61 -38.91
C ALA A 266 1.29 -4.11 -38.75
N LEU A 267 0.92 -3.57 -37.59
CA LEU A 267 -0.38 -2.95 -37.34
C LEU A 267 -0.67 -1.83 -38.35
N TRP A 268 0.27 -0.90 -38.54
CA TRP A 268 0.09 0.22 -39.45
C TRP A 268 -0.12 -0.25 -40.90
N VAL A 269 0.68 -1.19 -41.38
CA VAL A 269 0.53 -1.78 -42.72
C VAL A 269 -0.83 -2.47 -42.86
N ILE A 270 -1.24 -3.28 -41.89
CA ILE A 270 -2.54 -3.97 -41.90
C ILE A 270 -3.70 -2.96 -41.97
N LEU A 271 -3.67 -1.91 -41.16
CA LEU A 271 -4.70 -0.87 -41.16
C LEU A 271 -4.74 -0.12 -42.50
N CYS A 272 -3.58 0.23 -43.06
CA CYS A 272 -3.49 0.88 -44.36
C CYS A 272 -4.05 -0.02 -45.48
N CYS A 273 -3.68 -1.30 -45.51
CA CYS A 273 -4.14 -2.24 -46.53
C CYS A 273 -5.65 -2.51 -46.44
N LEU A 274 -6.22 -2.62 -45.24
CA LEU A 274 -7.64 -2.97 -45.06
C LEU A 274 -8.58 -1.76 -45.19
N TYR A 275 -8.17 -0.60 -44.67
CA TYR A 275 -9.06 0.54 -44.50
C TYR A 275 -8.68 1.80 -45.31
N CYS A 276 -7.40 1.98 -45.66
CA CYS A 276 -6.97 3.12 -46.49
C CYS A 276 -6.94 2.74 -47.98
N SER A 277 -8.07 2.91 -48.69
CA SER A 277 -8.12 2.69 -50.14
C SER A 277 -7.44 3.82 -50.92
N ARG A 278 -7.04 3.57 -52.18
CA ARG A 278 -6.38 4.56 -53.06
C ARG A 278 -7.20 5.84 -53.30
N ASN A 279 -8.53 5.77 -53.15
CA ASN A 279 -9.45 6.91 -53.30
C ASN A 279 -9.76 7.63 -51.97
N SER A 280 -9.23 7.16 -50.84
CA SER A 280 -9.49 7.75 -49.52
C SER A 280 -8.95 9.18 -49.40
N SER A 281 -7.79 9.47 -49.98
CA SER A 281 -7.20 10.83 -50.00
C SER A 281 -8.12 11.84 -50.70
N GLN A 282 -8.70 11.47 -51.83
CA GLN A 282 -9.60 12.36 -52.58
C GLN A 282 -10.92 12.60 -51.82
N ALA A 283 -11.48 11.56 -51.19
CA ALA A 283 -12.71 11.66 -50.38
C ALA A 283 -12.51 12.44 -49.06
N LEU A 284 -11.31 12.39 -48.46
CA LEU A 284 -11.00 13.06 -47.19
C LEU A 284 -10.49 14.50 -47.34
N SER A 285 -9.90 14.84 -48.50
CA SER A 285 -9.27 16.15 -48.74
C SER A 285 -10.19 17.35 -48.51
N GLY A 286 -11.50 17.20 -48.73
CA GLY A 286 -12.50 18.25 -48.47
C GLY A 286 -12.83 18.49 -46.99
N TYR A 287 -12.50 17.54 -46.10
CA TYR A 287 -12.81 17.61 -44.66
C TYR A 287 -11.56 17.83 -43.78
N LEU A 288 -10.37 17.56 -44.31
CA LEU A 288 -9.10 17.57 -43.58
C LEU A 288 -8.14 18.63 -44.17
N ASP A 289 -8.36 19.88 -43.81
CA ASP A 289 -7.42 20.99 -44.06
C ASP A 289 -6.47 21.17 -42.85
N LYS A 290 -5.15 21.24 -43.10
CA LYS A 290 -4.13 21.34 -42.05
C LYS A 290 -4.23 22.64 -41.26
N ALA A 291 -4.55 23.76 -41.91
CA ALA A 291 -4.64 25.05 -41.21
C ALA A 291 -5.78 25.05 -40.18
N HIS A 292 -6.91 24.45 -40.53
CA HIS A 292 -8.05 24.25 -39.62
C HIS A 292 -7.81 23.15 -38.59
N LEU A 293 -7.13 22.05 -38.95
CA LEU A 293 -6.75 21.01 -38.00
C LEU A 293 -5.77 21.54 -36.96
N LYS A 294 -4.78 22.35 -37.38
CA LYS A 294 -3.84 23.04 -36.49
C LYS A 294 -4.56 23.98 -35.53
N ARG A 295 -5.45 24.86 -36.04
CA ARG A 295 -6.23 25.77 -35.20
C ARG A 295 -7.13 25.06 -34.20
N GLU A 296 -7.77 23.96 -34.56
CA GLU A 296 -8.61 23.21 -33.62
C GLU A 296 -7.81 22.35 -32.65
N LEU A 297 -6.69 21.73 -33.05
CA LEU A 297 -5.78 21.09 -32.10
C LEU A 297 -5.24 22.13 -31.10
N GLU A 298 -4.90 23.34 -31.57
CA GLU A 298 -4.50 24.47 -30.74
C GLU A 298 -5.66 24.98 -29.88
N MET A 299 -6.88 25.05 -30.39
CA MET A 299 -8.06 25.42 -29.60
C MET A 299 -8.46 24.34 -28.60
N LEU A 300 -8.34 23.04 -28.89
CA LEU A 300 -8.59 21.96 -27.93
C LEU A 300 -7.49 21.86 -26.88
N ALA A 301 -6.25 22.21 -27.26
CA ALA A 301 -5.13 22.41 -26.34
C ALA A 301 -5.41 23.61 -25.43
N ASN A 302 -5.83 24.75 -25.98
CA ASN A 302 -6.06 25.99 -25.24
C ASN A 302 -7.39 26.04 -24.47
N TYR A 303 -8.50 25.56 -24.99
CA TYR A 303 -9.86 25.64 -24.40
C TYR A 303 -9.97 24.86 -23.09
N LYS A 304 -9.37 23.66 -23.01
CA LYS A 304 -9.30 22.89 -21.77
C LYS A 304 -8.17 23.37 -20.84
N CYS A 305 -7.18 24.09 -21.39
CA CYS A 305 -6.18 24.85 -20.63
C CYS A 305 -6.77 26.11 -19.99
N CYS A 306 -7.73 26.78 -20.63
CA CYS A 306 -8.33 28.02 -20.14
C CYS A 306 -9.13 27.84 -18.84
N CYS A 307 -9.52 26.60 -18.50
CA CYS A 307 -10.15 26.28 -17.22
C CYS A 307 -9.15 26.23 -16.04
N ASP A 308 -7.84 26.20 -16.31
CA ASP A 308 -6.76 26.33 -15.33
C ASP A 308 -5.67 27.28 -15.88
N GLU A 309 -5.65 28.53 -15.43
CA GLU A 309 -4.65 29.58 -15.73
C GLU A 309 -3.32 29.07 -16.34
N THR A 310 -3.19 29.01 -17.66
CA THR A 310 -1.94 28.59 -18.31
C THR A 310 -1.70 29.24 -19.67
N GLY A 311 -0.75 30.18 -19.69
CA GLY A 311 0.04 30.57 -20.86
C GLY A 311 1.20 29.58 -21.10
N PRO A 312 2.44 30.03 -21.38
CA PRO A 312 3.58 29.13 -21.65
C PRO A 312 3.81 28.09 -20.54
N MET A 313 4.46 26.95 -20.86
CA MET A 313 4.70 25.80 -19.94
C MET A 313 4.85 26.26 -18.49
N VAL A 314 3.88 25.89 -17.65
CA VAL A 314 3.92 26.15 -16.22
C VAL A 314 5.17 25.51 -15.63
N PHE A 315 5.77 26.17 -14.66
CA PHE A 315 6.87 25.63 -13.86
C PHE A 315 6.64 24.15 -13.46
N ALA A 316 5.42 23.80 -13.04
CA ALA A 316 5.04 22.43 -12.66
C ALA A 316 5.19 21.41 -13.80
N GLU A 317 4.73 21.71 -15.02
CA GLU A 317 4.88 20.82 -16.18
C GLU A 317 6.36 20.55 -16.49
N LYS A 318 7.20 21.59 -16.45
CA LYS A 318 8.64 21.46 -16.68
C LYS A 318 9.32 20.62 -15.61
N MET A 319 8.95 20.81 -14.34
CA MET A 319 9.52 20.03 -13.24
C MET A 319 9.12 18.57 -13.34
N ILE A 320 7.87 18.25 -13.67
CA ILE A 320 7.42 16.85 -13.83
C ILE A 320 8.12 16.20 -15.03
N LEU A 321 8.24 16.89 -16.16
CA LEU A 321 9.02 16.39 -17.30
C LEU A 321 10.50 16.17 -16.96
N ALA A 322 11.09 17.05 -16.15
CA ALA A 322 12.47 16.89 -15.69
C ALA A 322 12.63 15.67 -14.77
N VAL A 323 11.74 15.50 -13.78
CA VAL A 323 11.74 14.32 -12.88
C VAL A 323 11.50 13.04 -13.67
N PHE A 324 10.56 13.05 -14.61
CA PHE A 324 10.28 11.91 -15.48
C PHE A 324 11.46 11.55 -16.39
N SER A 325 12.13 12.55 -16.97
CA SER A 325 13.34 12.32 -17.78
C SER A 325 14.50 11.80 -16.94
N MET A 326 14.68 12.31 -15.72
CA MET A 326 15.68 11.83 -14.78
C MET A 326 15.43 10.37 -14.38
N LEU A 327 14.17 9.97 -14.16
CA LEU A 327 13.81 8.58 -13.90
C LEU A 327 14.27 7.66 -15.03
N ILE A 328 13.96 8.01 -16.28
CA ILE A 328 14.33 7.21 -17.45
C ILE A 328 15.86 7.08 -17.55
N VAL A 329 16.59 8.18 -17.38
CA VAL A 329 18.07 8.16 -17.43
C VAL A 329 18.61 7.25 -16.33
N LEU A 330 18.09 7.32 -15.11
CA LEU A 330 18.53 6.47 -14.00
C LEU A 330 18.23 4.99 -14.25
N TRP A 331 17.06 4.63 -14.79
CA TRP A 331 16.78 3.25 -15.18
C TRP A 331 17.71 2.74 -16.28
N MET A 332 17.95 3.55 -17.33
CA MET A 332 18.82 3.15 -18.44
C MET A 332 20.30 3.04 -18.07
N THR A 333 20.74 3.77 -17.04
CA THR A 333 22.16 3.80 -16.61
C THR A 333 22.45 2.92 -15.39
N ARG A 334 21.46 2.19 -14.85
CA ARG A 334 21.64 1.30 -13.68
C ARG A 334 22.59 0.16 -13.97
N SER A 335 22.37 -0.54 -15.08
CA SER A 335 23.23 -1.57 -15.64
C SER A 335 23.32 -1.34 -17.15
N ILE A 336 24.47 -0.83 -17.61
CA ILE A 336 24.67 -0.46 -19.02
C ILE A 336 25.11 -1.69 -19.81
N THR A 337 26.17 -2.38 -19.38
CA THR A 337 26.71 -3.59 -20.02
C THR A 337 27.55 -4.35 -18.99
N ASP A 338 27.74 -5.66 -19.15
CA ASP A 338 28.57 -6.49 -18.27
C ASP A 338 30.00 -5.94 -18.09
N ASP A 339 30.53 -5.26 -19.12
CA ASP A 339 31.86 -4.65 -19.12
C ASP A 339 31.91 -3.24 -18.48
N ILE A 340 30.78 -2.52 -18.43
CA ILE A 340 30.70 -1.15 -17.88
C ILE A 340 29.71 -1.18 -16.71
N PRO A 341 30.20 -1.28 -15.46
CA PRO A 341 29.33 -1.28 -14.29
C PRO A 341 28.56 0.05 -14.25
N GLY A 342 27.24 -0.02 -14.33
CA GLY A 342 26.37 1.15 -14.18
C GLY A 342 26.39 1.67 -12.74
N TRP A 343 25.61 2.72 -12.46
CA TRP A 343 25.62 3.34 -11.13
C TRP A 343 25.15 2.39 -10.01
N GLY A 344 24.45 1.29 -10.33
CA GLY A 344 24.03 0.26 -9.37
C GLY A 344 25.22 -0.41 -8.64
N ALA A 345 26.40 -0.46 -9.29
CA ALA A 345 27.62 -0.99 -8.69
C ALA A 345 28.12 -0.13 -7.50
N LEU A 346 27.86 1.19 -7.52
CA LEU A 346 28.21 2.10 -6.41
C LEU A 346 27.56 1.70 -5.09
N PHE A 347 26.39 1.04 -5.16
CA PHE A 347 25.61 0.61 -4.01
C PHE A 347 25.70 -0.90 -3.76
N LYS A 348 26.74 -1.58 -4.27
CA LYS A 348 26.95 -3.03 -4.15
C LYS A 348 25.73 -3.85 -4.59
N GLY A 349 24.97 -3.38 -5.59
CA GLY A 349 23.76 -4.05 -6.08
C GLY A 349 22.56 -4.02 -5.13
N ARG A 350 22.63 -3.32 -3.99
CA ARG A 350 21.51 -3.23 -3.03
C ARG A 350 20.34 -2.38 -3.55
N ALA A 351 20.61 -1.44 -4.46
CA ALA A 351 19.62 -0.57 -5.06
C ALA A 351 18.96 -1.22 -6.29
N GLY A 352 17.64 -1.30 -6.23
CA GLY A 352 16.75 -1.83 -7.25
C GLY A 352 16.27 -0.81 -8.28
N ASP A 353 15.54 -1.26 -9.31
CA ASP A 353 14.83 -0.33 -10.20
C ASP A 353 13.65 0.31 -9.44
N GLY A 354 13.08 -0.41 -8.47
CA GLY A 354 12.03 0.09 -7.60
C GLY A 354 12.50 1.21 -6.69
N THR A 355 13.71 1.08 -6.13
CA THR A 355 14.40 2.14 -5.36
C THR A 355 14.39 3.49 -6.11
N VAL A 356 14.71 3.49 -7.41
CA VAL A 356 14.75 4.72 -8.24
C VAL A 356 13.35 5.30 -8.42
N SER A 357 12.36 4.47 -8.72
CA SER A 357 10.98 4.92 -8.92
C SER A 357 10.39 5.54 -7.67
N VAL A 358 10.60 4.91 -6.52
CA VAL A 358 10.10 5.43 -5.25
C VAL A 358 10.80 6.74 -4.90
N MET A 359 12.11 6.85 -5.10
CA MET A 359 12.86 8.10 -4.92
C MET A 359 12.30 9.24 -5.79
N MET A 360 12.08 8.99 -7.08
CA MET A 360 11.53 10.00 -8.00
C MET A 360 10.08 10.37 -7.64
N ALA A 361 9.28 9.41 -7.19
CA ALA A 361 7.94 9.67 -6.67
C ALA A 361 8.00 10.55 -5.41
N THR A 362 8.93 10.31 -4.47
CA THR A 362 9.11 11.16 -3.28
C THR A 362 9.42 12.60 -3.66
N LEU A 363 10.26 12.83 -4.67
CA LEU A 363 10.61 14.18 -5.12
C LEU A 363 9.38 15.00 -5.53
N LEU A 364 8.35 14.37 -6.11
CA LEU A 364 7.09 15.06 -6.45
C LEU A 364 6.33 15.56 -5.22
N PHE A 365 6.46 14.90 -4.07
CA PHE A 365 5.88 15.36 -2.80
C PHE A 365 6.76 16.39 -2.07
N ILE A 366 7.96 16.67 -2.56
CA ILE A 366 8.87 17.65 -1.97
C ILE A 366 8.84 18.95 -2.77
N ILE A 367 8.82 18.87 -4.09
CA ILE A 367 8.91 20.04 -4.97
C ILE A 367 7.62 20.88 -4.86
N PRO A 368 7.72 22.19 -4.56
CA PRO A 368 6.56 23.06 -4.44
C PRO A 368 5.96 23.41 -5.82
N ASN A 369 4.64 23.42 -5.87
CA ASN A 369 3.87 23.97 -6.98
C ASN A 369 3.83 25.50 -6.81
N ASN A 370 4.70 26.22 -7.52
CA ASN A 370 4.86 27.70 -7.46
C ASN A 370 3.58 28.52 -7.80
N LYS A 371 2.40 27.90 -7.91
CA LYS A 371 1.10 28.54 -8.10
C LYS A 371 0.47 29.04 -6.79
N GLN A 372 0.57 28.28 -5.69
CA GLN A 372 0.01 28.65 -4.38
C GLN A 372 1.04 28.42 -3.27
N LYS A 373 1.06 29.29 -2.25
CA LYS A 373 2.00 29.18 -1.12
C LYS A 373 1.77 27.88 -0.34
N GLY A 374 2.66 26.90 -0.52
CA GLY A 374 2.68 25.64 0.25
C GLY A 374 2.06 24.43 -0.45
N GLU A 375 1.53 24.58 -1.66
CA GLU A 375 1.07 23.43 -2.47
C GLU A 375 2.28 22.70 -3.08
N LYS A 376 2.24 21.38 -3.15
CA LYS A 376 3.29 20.51 -3.73
C LYS A 376 2.87 20.01 -5.11
N LEU A 377 3.79 19.46 -5.90
CA LEU A 377 3.42 18.88 -7.20
C LEU A 377 2.45 17.70 -7.05
N MET A 378 2.64 16.89 -6.01
CA MET A 378 1.79 15.74 -5.71
C MET A 378 1.34 15.73 -4.23
N ASP A 379 0.12 15.23 -4.01
CA ASP A 379 -0.48 15.04 -2.68
C ASP A 379 -1.05 13.63 -2.57
N TRP A 380 -1.04 13.06 -1.35
CA TRP A 380 -1.56 11.70 -1.11
C TRP A 380 -3.03 11.53 -1.52
N ASN A 381 -3.83 12.60 -1.47
CA ASN A 381 -5.21 12.55 -1.94
C ASN A 381 -5.33 12.19 -3.42
N LYS A 382 -4.36 12.60 -4.26
CA LYS A 382 -4.29 12.25 -5.68
C LYS A 382 -3.87 10.78 -5.87
N CYS A 383 -3.04 10.23 -4.97
CA CYS A 383 -2.64 8.82 -4.96
C CYS A 383 -3.77 7.84 -4.61
N LYS A 384 -4.94 8.30 -4.14
CA LYS A 384 -6.11 7.44 -3.96
C LYS A 384 -6.61 6.80 -5.27
N LYS A 385 -6.20 7.35 -6.42
CA LYS A 385 -6.49 6.80 -7.76
C LYS A 385 -5.55 5.68 -8.20
N LEU A 386 -4.55 5.31 -7.39
CA LEU A 386 -3.62 4.24 -7.73
C LEU A 386 -4.39 2.91 -8.00
N PRO A 387 -4.02 2.15 -9.05
CA PRO A 387 -4.66 0.89 -9.38
C PRO A 387 -4.15 -0.24 -8.46
N TRP A 388 -4.59 -0.22 -7.19
CA TRP A 388 -4.27 -1.23 -6.17
C TRP A 388 -4.63 -2.66 -6.58
N ASN A 389 -5.55 -2.81 -7.53
CA ASN A 389 -5.90 -4.09 -8.14
C ASN A 389 -4.69 -4.78 -8.81
N ILE A 390 -3.84 -4.02 -9.50
CA ILE A 390 -2.67 -4.57 -10.19
C ILE A 390 -1.58 -4.92 -9.16
N ILE A 391 -1.40 -4.05 -8.16
CA ILE A 391 -0.42 -4.23 -7.08
C ILE A 391 -0.70 -5.53 -6.30
N LEU A 392 -1.96 -5.75 -5.89
CA LEU A 392 -2.36 -6.97 -5.18
C LEU A 392 -2.25 -8.22 -6.06
N LEU A 393 -2.55 -8.09 -7.36
CA LEU A 393 -2.45 -9.20 -8.31
C LEU A 393 -1.00 -9.65 -8.55
N LEU A 394 -0.06 -8.70 -8.62
CA LEU A 394 1.37 -8.99 -8.69
C LEU A 394 1.81 -9.81 -7.47
N GLY A 395 1.43 -9.34 -6.27
CA GLY A 395 1.71 -10.06 -5.02
C GLY A 395 1.14 -11.48 -4.99
N ALA A 396 -0.10 -11.65 -5.45
CA ALA A 396 -0.72 -12.97 -5.58
C ALA A 396 0.05 -13.90 -6.53
N GLY A 397 0.53 -13.35 -7.66
CA GLY A 397 1.34 -14.10 -8.62
C GLY A 397 2.65 -14.59 -8.03
N PHE A 398 3.31 -13.77 -7.21
CA PHE A 398 4.55 -14.15 -6.52
C PHE A 398 4.30 -15.18 -5.43
N ALA A 399 3.25 -14.99 -4.64
CA ALA A 399 2.84 -15.98 -3.64
C ALA A 399 2.54 -17.33 -4.32
N ILE A 400 1.79 -17.34 -5.43
CA ILE A 400 1.51 -18.55 -6.20
C ILE A 400 2.79 -19.19 -6.75
N ALA A 401 3.69 -18.40 -7.32
CA ALA A 401 4.96 -18.90 -7.83
C ALA A 401 5.76 -19.60 -6.72
N ASP A 402 5.89 -18.96 -5.56
CA ASP A 402 6.62 -19.54 -4.44
C ASP A 402 5.90 -20.77 -3.86
N GLY A 403 4.57 -20.75 -3.73
CA GLY A 403 3.78 -21.88 -3.27
C GLY A 403 3.86 -23.11 -4.19
N VAL A 404 3.90 -22.93 -5.51
CA VAL A 404 4.08 -24.05 -6.46
C VAL A 404 5.46 -24.69 -6.30
N ARG A 405 6.48 -23.86 -6.07
CA ARG A 405 7.86 -24.30 -5.86
C ARG A 405 8.04 -25.01 -4.52
N THR A 406 7.65 -24.37 -3.41
CA THR A 406 7.85 -24.89 -2.04
C THR A 406 6.98 -26.10 -1.73
N SER A 407 5.79 -26.21 -2.32
CA SER A 407 4.91 -27.38 -2.13
C SER A 407 5.39 -28.63 -2.88
N GLY A 408 6.38 -28.54 -3.77
CA GLY A 408 6.81 -29.64 -4.65
C GLY A 408 5.84 -29.94 -5.81
N LEU A 409 4.79 -29.12 -6.00
CA LEU A 409 3.87 -29.28 -7.13
C LEU A 409 4.57 -29.06 -8.48
N ALA A 410 5.56 -28.16 -8.51
CA ALA A 410 6.44 -27.95 -9.65
C ALA A 410 7.00 -29.27 -10.21
N ASP A 411 7.57 -30.12 -9.35
CA ASP A 411 8.23 -31.36 -9.73
C ASP A 411 7.25 -32.43 -10.23
N ILE A 412 6.04 -32.46 -9.66
CA ILE A 412 4.98 -33.38 -10.08
C ILE A 412 4.44 -33.00 -11.46
N LEU A 413 4.17 -31.71 -11.66
CA LEU A 413 3.73 -31.20 -12.96
C LEU A 413 4.82 -31.41 -14.01
N SER A 414 6.09 -31.29 -13.61
CA SER A 414 7.24 -31.58 -14.46
C SER A 414 7.16 -33.01 -15.01
N LYS A 415 7.02 -34.03 -14.14
CA LYS A 415 6.91 -35.44 -14.56
C LYS A 415 5.73 -35.72 -15.49
N ALA A 416 4.60 -35.03 -15.29
CA ALA A 416 3.42 -35.21 -16.15
C ALA A 416 3.64 -34.70 -17.60
N LEU A 417 4.64 -33.85 -17.80
CA LEU A 417 4.95 -33.19 -19.06
C LEU A 417 6.22 -33.74 -19.73
N ASP A 418 6.82 -34.82 -19.22
CA ASP A 418 8.03 -35.47 -19.77
C ASP A 418 7.89 -35.85 -21.25
N PHE A 419 6.68 -36.14 -21.73
CA PHE A 419 6.43 -36.44 -23.15
C PHE A 419 6.75 -35.26 -24.10
N LEU A 420 6.82 -34.04 -23.58
CA LEU A 420 7.16 -32.84 -24.36
C LEU A 420 8.66 -32.68 -24.60
N GLU A 421 9.51 -33.44 -23.91
CA GLU A 421 10.97 -33.40 -24.11
C GLU A 421 11.37 -33.72 -25.57
N ALA A 422 10.62 -34.61 -26.23
CA ALA A 422 10.86 -34.98 -27.62
C ALA A 422 10.39 -33.95 -28.66
N VAL A 423 9.65 -32.92 -28.24
CA VAL A 423 9.05 -31.94 -29.16
C VAL A 423 10.03 -30.76 -29.35
N PRO A 424 10.30 -30.33 -30.60
CA PRO A 424 11.21 -29.23 -30.82
C PRO A 424 10.66 -27.93 -30.22
N TYR A 425 11.56 -27.16 -29.60
CA TYR A 425 11.29 -25.83 -29.05
C TYR A 425 10.51 -24.92 -30.02
N PHE A 426 10.85 -24.97 -31.32
CA PHE A 426 10.19 -24.19 -32.37
C PHE A 426 8.69 -24.48 -32.52
N ALA A 427 8.22 -25.67 -32.14
CA ALA A 427 6.79 -25.98 -32.11
C ALA A 427 6.12 -25.51 -30.80
N ILE A 428 6.83 -25.62 -29.67
CA ILE A 428 6.27 -25.32 -28.34
C ILE A 428 6.11 -23.81 -28.15
N ALA A 429 7.10 -22.99 -28.50
CA ALA A 429 7.04 -21.55 -28.22
C ALA A 429 5.85 -20.85 -28.94
N PRO A 430 5.58 -21.08 -30.25
CA PRO A 430 4.39 -20.56 -30.91
C PRO A 430 3.09 -21.16 -30.36
N ALA A 431 3.09 -22.45 -29.99
CA ALA A 431 1.91 -23.08 -29.39
C ALA A 431 1.55 -22.45 -28.05
N VAL A 432 2.54 -22.19 -27.19
CA VAL A 432 2.38 -21.47 -25.92
C VAL A 432 1.84 -20.06 -26.16
N CYS A 433 2.42 -19.33 -27.11
CA CYS A 433 1.96 -18.00 -27.48
C CYS A 433 0.51 -18.02 -27.98
N LEU A 434 0.16 -18.99 -28.83
CA LEU A 434 -1.20 -19.17 -29.36
C LEU A 434 -2.22 -19.50 -28.25
N ILE A 435 -1.89 -20.43 -27.36
CA ILE A 435 -2.74 -20.79 -26.19
C ILE A 435 -2.98 -19.56 -25.34
N SER A 436 -1.90 -18.85 -24.97
CA SER A 436 -1.98 -17.64 -24.16
C SER A 436 -2.82 -16.55 -24.82
N SER A 437 -2.60 -16.32 -26.12
CA SER A 437 -3.35 -15.33 -26.92
C SER A 437 -4.82 -15.70 -27.13
N THR A 438 -5.21 -16.96 -26.92
CA THR A 438 -6.60 -17.40 -27.02
C THR A 438 -7.30 -17.23 -25.67
N ILE A 439 -6.63 -17.61 -24.57
CA ILE A 439 -7.15 -17.45 -23.21
C ILE A 439 -7.43 -15.96 -22.92
N THR A 440 -6.53 -15.07 -23.31
CA THR A 440 -6.65 -13.64 -23.02
C THR A 440 -7.80 -12.93 -23.75
N GLU A 441 -8.46 -13.55 -24.72
CA GLU A 441 -9.66 -12.95 -25.34
C GLU A 441 -10.89 -13.06 -24.43
N PHE A 442 -10.86 -14.01 -23.49
CA PHE A 442 -11.94 -14.30 -22.55
C PHE A 442 -11.59 -13.90 -21.10
N THR A 443 -10.34 -13.54 -20.84
CA THR A 443 -9.81 -13.28 -19.50
C THR A 443 -8.81 -12.12 -19.56
N SER A 444 -8.63 -11.39 -18.45
CA SER A 444 -7.64 -10.30 -18.42
C SER A 444 -6.21 -10.76 -18.76
N ASN A 445 -5.46 -9.88 -19.43
CA ASN A 445 -4.05 -10.13 -19.79
C ASN A 445 -3.19 -10.52 -18.58
N ASN A 446 -3.40 -9.82 -17.46
CA ASN A 446 -2.63 -10.03 -16.24
C ASN A 446 -2.95 -11.41 -15.62
N SER A 447 -4.24 -11.77 -15.50
CA SER A 447 -4.65 -13.09 -15.00
C SER A 447 -4.17 -14.22 -15.90
N THR A 448 -4.23 -14.04 -17.22
CA THR A 448 -3.73 -15.03 -18.18
C THR A 448 -2.22 -15.26 -18.00
N THR A 449 -1.45 -14.20 -17.79
CA THR A 449 0.00 -14.30 -17.55
C THR A 449 0.30 -15.06 -16.26
N THR A 450 -0.37 -14.70 -15.15
CA THR A 450 -0.18 -15.38 -13.86
C THR A 450 -0.58 -16.85 -13.91
N LEU A 451 -1.50 -17.23 -14.80
CA LEU A 451 -1.91 -18.61 -15.01
C LEU A 451 -0.92 -19.39 -15.89
N VAL A 452 -0.51 -18.83 -17.03
CA VAL A 452 0.25 -19.55 -18.07
C VAL A 452 1.74 -19.62 -17.74
N VAL A 453 2.34 -18.54 -17.21
CA VAL A 453 3.80 -18.45 -17.03
C VAL A 453 4.36 -19.52 -16.06
N PRO A 454 3.75 -19.81 -14.90
CA PRO A 454 4.24 -20.89 -14.02
C PRO A 454 4.26 -22.26 -14.70
N LEU A 455 3.28 -22.56 -15.55
CA LEU A 455 3.19 -23.84 -16.26
C LEU A 455 4.31 -23.98 -17.30
N VAL A 456 4.59 -22.92 -18.06
CA VAL A 456 5.64 -22.94 -19.08
C VAL A 456 7.04 -22.94 -18.49
N ILE A 457 7.23 -22.43 -17.27
CA ILE A 457 8.49 -22.57 -16.52
C ILE A 457 8.80 -24.04 -16.29
N GLN A 458 7.80 -24.84 -15.90
CA GLN A 458 8.00 -26.29 -15.72
C GLN A 458 8.33 -26.98 -17.03
N ILE A 459 7.62 -26.63 -18.13
CA ILE A 459 7.92 -27.16 -19.47
C ILE A 459 9.37 -26.85 -19.87
N ALA A 460 9.83 -25.62 -19.64
CA ALA A 460 11.20 -25.23 -19.97
C ALA A 460 12.25 -26.03 -19.18
N LYS A 461 11.99 -26.30 -17.89
CA LYS A 461 12.88 -27.11 -17.03
C LYS A 461 13.03 -28.54 -17.54
N ILE A 462 11.94 -29.17 -17.98
CA ILE A 462 11.94 -30.53 -18.57
C ILE A 462 12.75 -30.55 -19.86
N MET A 463 12.50 -29.58 -20.74
CA MET A 463 13.20 -29.47 -22.02
C MET A 463 14.68 -29.09 -21.87
N HIS A 464 15.15 -28.79 -20.66
CA HIS A 464 16.49 -28.28 -20.38
C HIS A 464 16.85 -27.03 -21.20
N VAL A 465 15.87 -26.16 -21.47
CA VAL A 465 16.07 -24.88 -22.18
C VAL A 465 16.00 -23.71 -21.21
N ASN A 466 16.60 -22.57 -21.59
CA ASN A 466 16.46 -21.34 -20.81
C ASN A 466 14.95 -20.98 -20.67
N PRO A 467 14.41 -20.87 -19.43
CA PRO A 467 13.00 -20.61 -19.19
C PRO A 467 12.46 -19.33 -19.84
N LEU A 468 13.31 -18.30 -20.01
CA LEU A 468 12.92 -17.06 -20.68
C LEU A 468 12.41 -17.29 -22.11
N LEU A 469 12.91 -18.33 -22.79
CA LEU A 469 12.50 -18.68 -24.16
C LEU A 469 11.04 -19.10 -24.26
N LEU A 470 10.42 -19.57 -23.17
CA LEU A 470 9.00 -19.93 -23.12
C LEU A 470 8.17 -18.95 -22.28
N MET A 471 8.75 -18.38 -21.22
CA MET A 471 8.08 -17.37 -20.39
C MET A 471 7.69 -16.14 -21.22
N VAL A 472 8.61 -15.63 -22.05
CA VAL A 472 8.38 -14.42 -22.84
C VAL A 472 7.27 -14.62 -23.89
N PRO A 473 7.28 -15.67 -24.74
CA PRO A 473 6.14 -15.95 -25.63
C PRO A 473 4.81 -16.17 -24.90
N GLY A 474 4.82 -16.80 -23.71
CA GLY A 474 3.64 -16.97 -22.88
C GLY A 474 3.07 -15.65 -22.38
N ALA A 475 3.92 -14.76 -21.86
CA ALA A 475 3.50 -13.45 -21.37
C ALA A 475 3.09 -12.52 -22.51
N ILE A 476 3.88 -12.40 -23.58
CA ILE A 476 3.53 -11.51 -24.70
C ILE A 476 2.31 -12.04 -25.46
N GLY A 477 2.14 -13.37 -25.55
CA GLY A 477 0.91 -13.98 -26.05
C GLY A 477 -0.33 -13.53 -25.27
N ALA A 478 -0.23 -13.39 -23.94
CA ALA A 478 -1.31 -12.86 -23.10
C ALA A 478 -1.61 -11.37 -23.36
N GLN A 479 -0.79 -10.66 -24.14
CA GLN A 479 -1.05 -9.28 -24.52
C GLN A 479 -1.76 -9.15 -25.87
N PHE A 480 -1.81 -10.24 -26.66
CA PHE A 480 -2.42 -10.29 -27.99
C PHE A 480 -3.94 -10.47 -27.94
N SER A 481 -4.63 -9.67 -27.12
CA SER A 481 -6.08 -9.58 -27.04
C SER A 481 -6.63 -8.61 -28.10
N PHE A 482 -6.71 -9.05 -29.35
CA PHE A 482 -7.09 -8.20 -30.48
C PHE A 482 -8.47 -8.53 -31.07
N LEU A 483 -9.08 -9.67 -30.74
CA LEU A 483 -10.25 -10.17 -31.45
C LEU A 483 -11.58 -9.66 -30.86
N LEU A 484 -11.68 -9.60 -29.53
CA LEU A 484 -12.93 -9.30 -28.84
C LEU A 484 -12.89 -7.98 -28.06
N PRO A 485 -14.04 -7.26 -27.95
CA PRO A 485 -14.15 -6.09 -27.08
C PRO A 485 -13.91 -6.43 -25.61
N THR A 486 -14.32 -7.62 -25.19
CA THR A 486 -14.25 -8.09 -23.79
C THR A 486 -12.84 -8.40 -23.31
N GLY A 487 -11.89 -8.65 -24.22
CA GLY A 487 -10.56 -9.12 -23.83
C GLY A 487 -9.72 -8.07 -23.09
N THR A 488 -9.84 -6.77 -23.44
CA THR A 488 -9.21 -5.69 -22.67
C THR A 488 -10.13 -4.48 -22.49
N PRO A 489 -10.02 -3.75 -21.36
CA PRO A 489 -10.77 -2.50 -21.19
C PRO A 489 -10.42 -1.45 -22.26
N SER A 490 -9.19 -1.45 -22.79
CA SER A 490 -8.81 -0.60 -23.92
C SER A 490 -9.67 -0.85 -25.16
N ASN A 491 -9.98 -2.12 -25.46
CA ASN A 491 -10.84 -2.48 -26.58
C ASN A 491 -12.28 -2.01 -26.33
N VAL A 492 -12.79 -2.13 -25.10
CA VAL A 492 -14.11 -1.61 -24.72
C VAL A 492 -14.20 -0.09 -24.95
N VAL A 493 -13.16 0.67 -24.60
CA VAL A 493 -13.12 2.13 -24.82
C VAL A 493 -13.31 2.46 -26.29
N GLY A 494 -12.63 1.76 -27.21
CA GLY A 494 -12.85 1.93 -28.65
C GLY A 494 -14.24 1.48 -29.11
N PHE A 495 -14.71 0.33 -28.63
CA PHE A 495 -16.01 -0.23 -29.01
C PHE A 495 -17.19 0.68 -28.62
N THR A 496 -17.11 1.30 -27.44
CA THR A 496 -18.15 2.22 -26.94
C THR A 496 -18.29 3.51 -27.76
N THR A 497 -17.35 3.82 -28.67
CA THR A 497 -17.51 4.96 -29.60
C THR A 497 -18.57 4.72 -30.67
N GLY A 498 -19.02 3.47 -30.87
CA GLY A 498 -20.01 3.10 -31.88
C GLY A 498 -19.49 3.13 -33.33
N HIS A 499 -18.19 3.39 -33.55
CA HIS A 499 -17.60 3.48 -34.89
C HIS A 499 -17.10 2.12 -35.42
N ILE A 500 -16.93 1.13 -34.55
CA ILE A 500 -16.38 -0.19 -34.88
C ILE A 500 -17.35 -1.32 -34.53
N GLU A 501 -17.36 -2.37 -35.33
CA GLU A 501 -18.11 -3.60 -35.05
C GLU A 501 -17.17 -4.75 -34.66
N ILE A 502 -17.71 -5.80 -34.03
CA ILE A 502 -16.93 -7.00 -33.66
C ILE A 502 -16.26 -7.64 -34.89
N GLN A 503 -16.93 -7.60 -36.05
CA GLN A 503 -16.37 -8.13 -37.29
C GLN A 503 -15.11 -7.38 -37.74
N ASP A 504 -15.06 -6.06 -37.53
CA ASP A 504 -13.90 -5.24 -37.88
C ASP A 504 -12.70 -5.58 -36.98
N MET A 505 -12.96 -5.81 -35.69
CA MET A 505 -11.95 -6.25 -34.73
C MET A 505 -11.39 -7.62 -35.10
N ILE A 506 -12.23 -8.60 -35.45
CA ILE A 506 -11.75 -9.93 -35.85
C ILE A 506 -10.94 -9.85 -37.15
N LYS A 507 -11.41 -9.11 -38.16
CA LYS A 507 -10.73 -8.96 -39.46
C LYS A 507 -9.35 -8.32 -39.34
N THR A 508 -9.18 -7.39 -38.42
CA THR A 508 -7.92 -6.67 -38.22
C THR A 508 -7.02 -7.37 -37.22
N GLY A 509 -7.61 -7.87 -36.13
CA GLY A 509 -6.91 -8.50 -35.02
C GLY A 509 -6.38 -9.90 -35.35
N LEU A 510 -7.05 -10.68 -36.20
CA LEU A 510 -6.57 -12.03 -36.55
C LEU A 510 -5.25 -11.99 -37.35
N PRO A 511 -5.11 -11.19 -38.42
CA PRO A 511 -3.82 -11.01 -39.10
C PRO A 511 -2.73 -10.48 -38.16
N LEU A 512 -3.07 -9.53 -37.28
CA LEU A 512 -2.11 -8.96 -36.33
C LEU A 512 -1.63 -10.01 -35.30
N LYS A 513 -2.54 -10.86 -34.81
CA LYS A 513 -2.21 -11.97 -33.91
C LYS A 513 -1.27 -12.98 -34.59
N ILE A 514 -1.56 -13.33 -35.84
CA ILE A 514 -0.70 -14.23 -36.63
C ILE A 514 0.68 -13.61 -36.84
N ALA A 515 0.74 -12.30 -37.17
CA ALA A 515 2.00 -11.58 -37.31
C ALA A 515 2.82 -11.61 -36.00
N GLY A 516 2.18 -11.38 -34.85
CA GLY A 516 2.85 -11.43 -33.55
C GLY A 516 3.36 -12.82 -33.18
N ILE A 517 2.61 -13.88 -33.48
CA ILE A 517 3.05 -15.26 -33.25
C ILE A 517 4.24 -15.59 -34.17
N ALA A 518 4.18 -15.21 -35.45
CA ALA A 518 5.27 -15.42 -36.42
C ALA A 518 6.54 -14.66 -36.04
N GLU A 519 6.41 -13.43 -35.53
CA GLU A 519 7.52 -12.64 -35.03
C GLU A 519 8.23 -13.31 -33.84
N HIS A 520 7.46 -13.84 -32.88
CA HIS A 520 8.03 -14.59 -31.75
C HIS A 520 8.71 -15.88 -32.19
N MET A 521 8.14 -16.56 -33.18
CA MET A 521 8.74 -17.73 -33.79
C MET A 521 10.10 -17.40 -34.43
N TYR A 522 10.19 -16.25 -35.11
CA TYR A 522 11.43 -15.76 -35.73
C TYR A 522 12.50 -15.40 -34.68
N LEU A 523 12.12 -14.63 -33.64
CA LEU A 523 13.04 -14.30 -32.55
C LEU A 523 13.60 -15.55 -31.86
N GLY A 524 12.74 -16.54 -31.66
CA GLY A 524 13.12 -17.82 -31.10
C GLY A 524 14.17 -18.56 -31.92
N LEU A 525 14.04 -18.55 -33.25
CA LEU A 525 15.02 -19.10 -34.16
C LEU A 525 16.37 -18.37 -34.04
N THR A 526 16.38 -17.03 -34.10
CA THR A 526 17.63 -16.26 -33.99
C THR A 526 18.35 -16.45 -32.66
N ASN A 527 17.62 -16.60 -31.55
CA ASN A 527 18.22 -16.79 -30.24
C ASN A 527 18.82 -18.19 -30.07
N GLN A 528 18.22 -19.24 -30.65
CA GLN A 528 18.85 -20.56 -30.69
C GLN A 528 20.10 -20.61 -31.59
N PHE A 529 20.09 -19.90 -32.73
CA PHE A 529 21.29 -19.78 -33.57
C PHE A 529 22.42 -19.02 -32.86
N ASN A 530 22.06 -18.04 -32.04
CA ASN A 530 23.01 -17.35 -31.19
C ASN A 530 23.44 -18.17 -29.96
N ASP A 531 22.70 -19.19 -29.51
CA ASP A 531 23.11 -20.07 -28.39
C ASP A 531 24.41 -20.86 -28.69
N LEU A 532 24.72 -21.06 -29.98
CA LEU A 532 26.04 -21.54 -30.43
C LEU A 532 27.19 -20.53 -30.21
N LYS A 533 26.89 -19.24 -29.97
CA LYS A 533 27.85 -18.16 -29.61
C LYS A 533 27.64 -17.58 -28.19
N ILE A 534 26.42 -17.64 -27.65
CA ILE A 534 25.98 -17.16 -26.33
C ILE A 534 26.27 -18.19 -25.23
N ARG A 535 26.67 -19.41 -25.59
CA ARG A 535 27.30 -20.35 -24.65
C ARG A 535 28.43 -19.72 -23.82
N ASN A 536 29.12 -18.68 -24.28
CA ASN A 536 30.14 -17.99 -23.49
C ASN A 536 29.63 -16.89 -22.54
N ILE A 537 28.34 -16.51 -22.60
CA ILE A 537 27.74 -15.46 -21.75
C ILE A 537 26.89 -16.07 -20.62
N PHE A 538 26.31 -17.26 -20.81
CA PHE A 538 25.40 -17.91 -19.83
C PHE A 538 25.93 -19.23 -19.21
N MET A 539 27.18 -19.63 -19.46
CA MET A 539 27.84 -20.82 -18.87
C MET A 539 28.28 -20.62 -17.40
N SER A 540 27.36 -20.17 -16.53
CA SER A 540 27.50 -20.33 -15.06
C SER A 540 26.41 -21.23 -14.45
N CYS A 541 25.47 -21.73 -15.25
CA CYS A 541 24.37 -22.59 -14.79
C CYS A 541 24.47 -24.06 -15.27
N GLU A 542 25.67 -24.67 -15.22
CA GLU A 542 25.73 -26.14 -15.21
C GLU A 542 25.36 -26.66 -13.82
N ILE A 543 24.08 -27.03 -13.70
CA ILE A 543 23.53 -28.14 -12.90
C ILE A 543 24.43 -28.60 -11.74
N SER A 544 24.26 -27.98 -10.57
CA SER A 544 24.74 -28.52 -9.29
C SER A 544 23.92 -29.76 -8.95
N GLY A 545 24.33 -30.89 -9.53
CA GLY A 545 23.64 -32.16 -9.44
C GLY A 545 24.54 -33.33 -9.83
N SER A 546 25.81 -33.33 -9.42
CA SER A 546 26.63 -34.55 -9.38
C SER A 546 27.86 -34.35 -8.50
N GLY A 547 27.82 -34.90 -7.30
CA GLY A 547 28.99 -35.03 -6.45
C GLY A 547 29.95 -36.07 -7.03
N HIS A 548 30.80 -35.70 -7.99
CA HIS A 548 31.98 -36.48 -8.38
C HIS A 548 32.94 -35.68 -9.30
N LYS A 549 33.47 -34.53 -8.85
CA LYS A 549 34.62 -33.87 -9.52
C LYS A 549 35.35 -32.92 -8.55
N LYS A 550 35.96 -33.47 -7.49
CA LYS A 550 36.76 -32.71 -6.51
C LYS A 550 38.29 -32.83 -6.69
N ASN A 551 38.79 -33.44 -7.79
CA ASN A 551 40.21 -33.78 -7.91
C ASN A 551 40.95 -33.31 -9.18
N ILE A 552 40.45 -32.34 -9.96
CA ILE A 552 41.15 -31.90 -11.19
C ILE A 552 41.42 -30.38 -11.26
N ILE A 553 41.06 -29.60 -10.23
CA ILE A 553 41.29 -28.13 -10.21
C ILE A 553 42.36 -27.74 -9.18
N ASN A 554 43.49 -28.46 -9.17
CA ASN A 554 44.65 -28.10 -8.33
C ASN A 554 45.96 -27.85 -9.12
N GLU A 555 45.96 -27.88 -10.45
CA GLU A 555 47.18 -27.64 -11.24
C GLU A 555 47.18 -26.35 -12.11
N HIS A 556 46.08 -25.58 -12.15
CA HIS A 556 46.02 -24.36 -12.98
C HIS A 556 46.03 -23.02 -12.22
N LYS A 557 46.36 -23.01 -10.91
CA LYS A 557 46.27 -21.81 -10.05
C LYS A 557 47.54 -20.96 -9.91
N ASN A 558 48.61 -21.21 -10.67
CA ASN A 558 49.88 -20.49 -10.52
C ASN A 558 50.30 -19.58 -11.69
N GLY A 559 49.41 -19.22 -12.62
CA GLY A 559 49.81 -18.50 -13.85
C GLY A 559 49.18 -17.13 -14.14
N THR A 560 48.14 -16.71 -13.41
CA THR A 560 47.29 -15.57 -13.87
C THR A 560 46.93 -14.54 -12.79
N LEU A 561 47.61 -14.54 -11.64
CA LEU A 561 47.40 -13.53 -10.60
C LEU A 561 48.29 -12.28 -10.69
N GLU A 562 49.32 -12.25 -11.55
CA GLU A 562 50.26 -11.11 -11.60
C GLU A 562 49.86 -9.95 -12.53
N ARG A 563 48.77 -10.06 -13.33
CA ARG A 563 48.36 -8.97 -14.23
C ARG A 563 47.17 -8.12 -13.78
N LYS A 564 46.47 -8.49 -12.70
CA LYS A 564 45.35 -7.69 -12.16
C LYS A 564 45.77 -6.66 -11.10
N SER A 565 46.95 -6.80 -10.50
CA SER A 565 47.45 -5.89 -9.46
C SER A 565 48.18 -4.65 -9.99
N GLU A 566 48.67 -4.66 -11.24
CA GLU A 566 49.38 -3.49 -11.81
C GLU A 566 48.41 -2.39 -12.27
N PHE A 567 47.21 -2.74 -12.76
CA PHE A 567 46.25 -1.75 -13.26
C PHE A 567 45.50 -0.99 -12.13
N GLU A 568 45.29 -1.63 -10.97
CA GLU A 568 44.71 -0.94 -9.80
C GLU A 568 45.71 0.01 -9.11
N LEU A 569 47.02 -0.25 -9.22
CA LEU A 569 48.05 0.67 -8.72
C LEU A 569 48.24 1.89 -9.63
N GLU A 570 48.11 1.74 -10.94
CA GLU A 570 48.27 2.85 -11.90
C GLU A 570 47.10 3.85 -11.84
N PHE A 571 45.88 3.37 -11.57
CA PHE A 571 44.71 4.23 -11.36
C PHE A 571 44.75 4.96 -10.01
N ALA A 572 45.28 4.31 -8.96
CA ALA A 572 45.51 4.94 -7.65
C ALA A 572 46.62 6.01 -7.71
N HIS A 573 47.71 5.78 -8.45
CA HIS A 573 48.78 6.77 -8.64
C HIS A 573 48.32 8.00 -9.44
N THR A 574 47.40 7.83 -10.40
CA THR A 574 46.86 8.95 -11.20
C THR A 574 45.91 9.84 -10.39
N LEU A 575 45.10 9.24 -9.49
CA LEU A 575 44.20 9.98 -8.58
C LEU A 575 44.95 10.65 -7.42
N ILE A 576 46.09 10.10 -6.98
CA ILE A 576 46.96 10.73 -5.98
C ILE A 576 47.78 11.87 -6.61
N SER A 577 48.19 11.75 -7.88
CA SER A 577 48.91 12.81 -8.60
C SER A 577 48.06 14.06 -8.89
N THR A 578 46.73 13.92 -9.00
CA THR A 578 45.82 15.07 -9.20
C THR A 578 45.41 15.75 -7.90
N ARG A 579 45.70 15.15 -6.74
CA ARG A 579 45.46 15.77 -5.41
C ARG A 579 46.61 16.69 -4.97
N ASN A 580 47.81 16.54 -5.53
CA ASN A 580 49.02 17.25 -5.12
C ASN A 580 49.43 18.42 -6.05
N GLN A 581 48.54 18.94 -6.90
CA GLN A 581 48.80 20.11 -7.77
C GLN A 581 47.83 21.29 -7.51
N MET A 582 47.56 21.61 -6.25
CA MET A 582 47.03 22.92 -5.86
C MET A 582 47.86 23.49 -4.72
N ASP A 583 49.10 23.88 -5.05
CA ASP A 583 49.91 24.78 -4.22
C ASP A 583 49.36 26.21 -4.36
N ILE A 584 48.81 26.72 -3.26
CA ILE A 584 48.50 28.14 -3.06
C ILE A 584 49.78 28.79 -2.48
N PRO A 585 50.30 29.90 -3.03
CA PRO A 585 51.53 30.51 -2.52
C PRO A 585 51.26 31.25 -1.19
N PRO A 586 52.26 31.34 -0.28
CA PRO A 586 52.10 31.99 1.02
C PRO A 586 52.27 33.50 0.88
N PHE A 587 51.47 34.28 1.62
CA PHE A 587 51.69 35.71 1.81
C PHE A 587 51.80 36.02 3.30
N ASP A 588 53.04 36.20 3.75
CA ASP A 588 53.41 36.95 4.94
C ASP A 588 54.03 38.28 4.49
N ASP A 589 53.36 39.41 4.72
CA ASP A 589 54.03 40.70 4.95
C ASP A 589 53.11 41.65 5.75
N PRO A 590 53.54 42.16 6.93
CA PRO A 590 52.71 42.98 7.80
C PRO A 590 52.98 44.48 7.58
N LYS A 591 52.23 45.15 6.69
CA LYS A 591 52.13 46.62 6.69
C LYS A 591 50.70 47.10 6.35
N THR A 592 50.18 47.87 7.30
CA THR A 592 48.95 48.67 7.42
C THR A 592 48.60 49.57 6.21
N PRO A 593 47.39 50.18 6.09
CA PRO A 593 46.46 50.53 7.18
C PRO A 593 44.96 50.18 6.98
N LEU A 594 44.29 50.11 8.12
CA LEU A 594 42.84 50.25 8.27
C LEU A 594 42.32 51.50 7.55
N LEU A 595 41.22 51.36 6.80
CA LEU A 595 40.28 52.44 6.51
C LEU A 595 38.85 51.96 6.82
N PRO A 596 37.98 52.83 7.38
CA PRO A 596 36.82 52.43 8.16
C PRO A 596 35.56 52.19 7.31
N LEU A 597 34.60 51.55 7.96
CA LEU A 597 33.19 51.35 7.58
C LEU A 597 32.56 52.56 6.87
N ASP A 598 31.83 52.31 5.78
CA ASP A 598 30.39 52.66 5.62
C ASP A 598 29.98 52.75 4.14
N ASP A 599 29.39 51.68 3.60
CA ASP A 599 28.37 51.83 2.53
C ASP A 599 27.42 50.60 2.50
N PRO A 600 26.16 50.70 2.96
CA PRO A 600 25.20 49.59 2.99
C PRO A 600 24.73 49.10 1.62
N ASN A 601 25.04 49.80 0.52
CA ASN A 601 24.36 49.59 -0.77
C ASN A 601 25.05 48.67 -1.79
N GLN A 602 26.23 48.10 -1.49
CA GLN A 602 26.92 47.21 -2.44
C GLN A 602 26.64 45.70 -2.29
N ARG A 603 25.73 45.27 -1.41
CA ARG A 603 25.40 43.83 -1.20
C ARG A 603 24.50 43.17 -2.26
N SER A 604 24.32 43.74 -3.45
CA SER A 604 23.28 43.31 -4.40
C SER A 604 23.74 42.99 -5.83
N ARG A 605 24.94 42.45 -6.05
CA ARG A 605 25.32 41.92 -7.38
C ARG A 605 26.07 40.59 -7.34
N ILE A 606 25.43 39.58 -6.76
CA ILE A 606 25.53 38.20 -7.27
C ILE A 606 24.08 37.80 -7.60
N LYS A 607 23.73 37.83 -8.89
CA LYS A 607 22.40 37.42 -9.37
C LYS A 607 22.30 35.89 -9.32
N PHE A 608 21.89 35.35 -8.17
CA PHE A 608 21.26 34.05 -8.15
C PHE A 608 19.92 34.13 -8.90
N PRO A 609 19.54 33.14 -9.72
CA PRO A 609 18.21 33.12 -10.34
C PRO A 609 17.14 33.20 -9.25
N SER A 610 16.08 33.97 -9.49
CA SER A 610 15.00 34.24 -8.52
C SER A 610 14.36 32.97 -7.96
N SER A 611 14.48 31.84 -8.68
CA SER A 611 14.11 30.49 -8.25
C SER A 611 14.92 29.98 -7.05
N LEU A 612 16.23 30.23 -6.98
CA LEU A 612 17.07 29.77 -5.86
C LEU A 612 16.79 30.60 -4.59
N LYS A 613 16.52 31.89 -4.77
CA LYS A 613 16.18 32.80 -3.66
C LYS A 613 14.84 32.44 -3.02
N SER A 614 13.85 32.04 -3.84
CA SER A 614 12.56 31.50 -3.38
C SER A 614 12.70 30.18 -2.61
N ILE A 615 13.64 29.31 -2.99
CA ILE A 615 13.93 28.06 -2.26
C ILE A 615 14.57 28.37 -0.90
N LEU A 616 15.38 29.43 -0.81
CA LEU A 616 16.11 29.84 0.39
C LEU A 616 15.31 30.74 1.36
N THR A 617 14.24 31.39 0.93
CA THR A 617 13.43 32.28 1.78
C THR A 617 12.22 31.56 2.41
N SER A 618 12.31 31.30 3.71
CA SER A 618 11.28 30.96 4.71
C SER A 618 10.15 29.97 4.30
N ASN A 619 10.43 28.67 4.48
CA ASN A 619 9.55 27.51 4.74
C ASN A 619 10.12 26.20 4.14
N ASN A 620 11.05 26.31 3.19
CA ASN A 620 11.76 25.18 2.56
C ASN A 620 13.14 24.89 3.17
N PHE A 621 13.65 25.78 4.04
CA PHE A 621 14.95 25.60 4.70
C PHE A 621 15.02 24.30 5.53
N ASN A 622 13.91 23.88 6.16
CA ASN A 622 13.82 22.64 6.92
C ASN A 622 13.90 21.36 6.05
N ILE A 623 13.53 21.45 4.77
CA ILE A 623 13.63 20.32 3.82
C ILE A 623 15.10 20.08 3.44
N LEU A 624 15.87 21.16 3.26
CA LEU A 624 17.32 21.10 3.01
C LEU A 624 18.11 20.80 4.29
N LEU A 625 17.57 21.12 5.46
CA LEU A 625 18.20 20.85 6.76
C LEU A 625 18.44 19.35 6.99
N GLY A 626 17.52 18.48 6.57
CA GLY A 626 17.67 17.03 6.71
C GLY A 626 18.88 16.46 5.96
N PRO A 627 18.97 16.64 4.62
CA PRO A 627 20.15 16.28 3.85
C PRO A 627 21.43 16.96 4.34
N LEU A 628 21.37 18.23 4.78
CA LEU A 628 22.51 18.94 5.39
C LEU A 628 22.96 18.27 6.70
N LEU A 629 22.04 17.96 7.61
CA LEU A 629 22.35 17.26 8.86
C LEU A 629 22.92 15.86 8.57
N SER A 630 22.30 15.13 7.65
CA SER A 630 22.75 13.81 7.19
C SER A 630 24.17 13.89 6.63
N THR A 631 24.45 14.90 5.81
CA THR A 631 25.78 15.14 5.22
C THR A 631 26.79 15.56 6.29
N ILE A 632 26.41 16.40 7.25
CA ILE A 632 27.25 16.78 8.40
C ILE A 632 27.57 15.55 9.25
N ILE A 633 26.60 14.70 9.56
CA ILE A 633 26.79 13.45 10.30
C ILE A 633 27.74 12.52 9.54
N CYS A 634 27.55 12.35 8.23
CA CYS A 634 28.42 11.54 7.39
C CYS A 634 29.85 12.09 7.27
N LEU A 635 30.04 13.43 7.29
CA LEU A 635 31.34 14.09 7.15
C LEU A 635 32.10 14.26 8.49
N HIS A 636 31.40 14.52 9.60
CA HIS A 636 32.04 14.82 10.90
C HIS A 636 32.22 13.60 11.79
N VAL A 637 31.46 12.53 11.58
CA VAL A 637 31.58 11.30 12.37
C VAL A 637 32.54 10.36 11.65
N ASN A 638 33.84 10.51 11.92
CA ASN A 638 34.89 9.65 11.39
C ASN A 638 34.97 8.38 12.26
N LEU A 639 34.48 7.25 11.75
CA LEU A 639 34.45 5.97 12.46
C LEU A 639 35.00 4.85 11.55
N ASP A 640 35.61 3.83 12.15
CA ASP A 640 36.16 2.65 11.46
C ASP A 640 35.13 1.97 10.54
N GLY A 641 35.60 1.21 9.54
CA GLY A 641 34.77 0.58 8.50
C GLY A 641 33.63 -0.34 8.99
N SER A 642 33.63 -0.79 10.25
CA SER A 642 32.53 -1.54 10.88
C SER A 642 31.39 -0.66 11.40
N LEU A 643 31.61 0.65 11.54
CA LEU A 643 30.67 1.63 12.07
C LEU A 643 29.95 2.47 10.99
N THR A 644 30.31 2.29 9.72
CA THR A 644 29.78 3.09 8.62
C THR A 644 28.27 2.89 8.43
N THR A 645 27.76 1.67 8.60
CA THR A 645 26.32 1.36 8.50
C THR A 645 25.50 2.00 9.62
N SER A 646 25.99 1.97 10.87
CA SER A 646 25.32 2.65 12.00
C SER A 646 25.29 4.18 11.84
N ARG A 647 26.37 4.78 11.32
CA ARG A 647 26.41 6.22 11.01
C ARG A 647 25.42 6.58 9.91
N ASN A 648 25.39 5.78 8.84
CA ASN A 648 24.46 5.95 7.73
C ASN A 648 23.00 5.83 8.21
N MET A 649 22.71 4.91 9.14
CA MET A 649 21.38 4.79 9.75
C MET A 649 21.01 6.03 10.56
N LEU A 650 21.93 6.57 11.37
CA LEU A 650 21.68 7.81 12.11
C LEU A 650 21.40 9.00 11.17
N ALA A 651 22.15 9.07 10.07
CA ALA A 651 21.98 10.10 9.04
C ALA A 651 20.62 9.97 8.32
N VAL A 652 20.15 8.74 8.08
CA VAL A 652 18.82 8.46 7.52
C VAL A 652 17.70 8.80 8.51
N LEU A 653 17.83 8.41 9.78
CA LEU A 653 16.86 8.75 10.82
C LEU A 653 16.72 10.26 11.02
N ALA A 654 17.84 10.99 11.03
CA ALA A 654 17.85 12.46 11.09
C ALA A 654 17.12 13.07 9.89
N TRP A 655 17.32 12.51 8.69
CA TRP A 655 16.62 12.99 7.50
C TRP A 655 15.12 12.69 7.55
N ILE A 656 14.71 11.46 7.90
CA ILE A 656 13.30 11.09 8.08
C ILE A 656 12.65 12.00 9.13
N PHE A 657 13.32 12.27 10.25
CA PHE A 657 12.82 13.14 11.29
C PHE A 657 12.60 14.58 10.79
N CYS A 658 13.55 15.15 10.05
CA CYS A 658 13.37 16.48 9.44
C CYS A 658 12.22 16.53 8.44
N LEU A 659 11.98 15.44 7.67
CA LEU A 659 10.87 15.34 6.74
C LEU A 659 9.52 15.23 7.46
N VAL A 660 9.45 14.42 8.52
CA VAL A 660 8.23 14.22 9.33
C VAL A 660 7.88 15.45 10.14
N ALA A 661 8.88 16.19 10.65
CA ALA A 661 8.66 17.45 11.38
C ALA A 661 8.07 18.57 10.51
N HIS A 662 8.03 18.42 9.18
CA HIS A 662 7.49 19.43 8.26
C HIS A 662 5.94 19.35 8.16
N ARG A 663 5.26 20.07 9.07
CA ARG A 663 3.80 20.36 9.17
C ARG A 663 2.84 19.14 9.18
N GLY A 664 1.96 19.13 10.20
CA GLY A 664 1.08 18.04 10.66
C GLY A 664 0.04 17.40 9.71
N SER A 665 0.10 17.63 8.40
CA SER A 665 -0.74 16.93 7.41
C SER A 665 0.08 16.11 6.40
N ALA A 666 1.41 16.23 6.38
CA ALA A 666 2.29 15.61 5.38
C ALA A 666 2.79 14.19 5.72
N HIS A 667 2.35 13.59 6.83
CA HIS A 667 2.81 12.27 7.27
C HIS A 667 2.65 11.16 6.22
N ALA A 668 1.61 11.24 5.38
CA ALA A 668 1.37 10.25 4.32
C ALA A 668 2.32 10.36 3.12
N ASN A 669 2.96 11.52 2.93
CA ASN A 669 3.74 11.81 1.73
C ASN A 669 5.16 11.22 1.77
N TYR A 670 5.64 10.77 2.93
CA TYR A 670 7.01 10.28 3.14
C TYR A 670 7.07 8.81 3.61
N LEU A 671 5.95 8.10 3.54
CA LEU A 671 5.84 6.72 4.02
C LEU A 671 6.70 5.73 3.24
N HIS A 672 7.09 6.08 2.02
CA HIS A 672 7.90 5.24 1.14
C HIS A 672 9.39 5.61 1.18
N VAL A 673 9.79 6.50 2.08
CA VAL A 673 11.19 6.98 2.19
C VAL A 673 12.18 5.84 2.54
N PRO A 674 11.88 4.92 3.48
CA PRO A 674 12.76 3.78 3.75
C PRO A 674 13.10 2.95 2.49
N LEU A 675 12.12 2.73 1.61
CA LEU A 675 12.28 1.91 0.38
C LEU A 675 13.40 2.38 -0.53
N PHE A 676 13.77 3.67 -0.50
CA PHE A 676 14.88 4.17 -1.32
C PHE A 676 16.11 4.59 -0.51
N LEU A 677 15.94 5.11 0.71
CA LEU A 677 17.09 5.52 1.52
C LEU A 677 17.93 4.35 2.00
N PHE A 678 17.30 3.24 2.38
CA PHE A 678 18.03 2.14 3.00
C PHE A 678 18.95 1.45 1.99
N PRO A 679 18.50 1.19 0.75
CA PRO A 679 19.39 0.72 -0.31
C PRO A 679 20.52 1.69 -0.65
N LEU A 680 20.22 2.99 -0.80
CA LEU A 680 21.21 4.00 -1.18
C LEU A 680 22.27 4.25 -0.10
N PHE A 681 21.90 4.19 1.17
CA PHE A 681 22.84 4.34 2.28
C PHE A 681 23.52 3.02 2.66
N GLY A 682 23.24 1.93 1.94
CA GLY A 682 23.82 0.62 2.19
C GLY A 682 23.46 0.06 3.56
N ILE A 683 22.22 0.26 4.00
CA ILE A 683 21.70 -0.28 5.26
C ILE A 683 21.14 -1.70 5.02
N ALA A 684 20.21 -1.82 4.08
CA ALA A 684 19.55 -3.07 3.71
C ALA A 684 19.38 -3.17 2.17
N SER A 685 19.09 -4.35 1.64
CA SER A 685 18.74 -4.50 0.22
C SER A 685 17.35 -3.93 -0.07
N ALA A 686 17.07 -3.58 -1.32
CA ALA A 686 15.73 -3.10 -1.71
C ALA A 686 14.62 -4.12 -1.39
N ASP A 687 14.94 -5.41 -1.46
CA ASP A 687 13.99 -6.51 -1.22
C ASP A 687 13.68 -6.66 0.26
N ASP A 688 14.71 -6.67 1.11
CA ASP A 688 14.53 -6.77 2.56
C ASP A 688 13.65 -5.62 3.09
N VAL A 689 13.87 -4.42 2.56
CA VAL A 689 13.09 -3.24 2.94
C VAL A 689 11.66 -3.34 2.41
N ALA A 690 11.47 -3.87 1.20
CA ALA A 690 10.14 -4.07 0.62
C ALA A 690 9.33 -5.12 1.40
N HIS A 691 9.95 -6.22 1.83
CA HIS A 691 9.28 -7.26 2.63
C HIS A 691 8.70 -6.72 3.94
N SER A 692 9.35 -5.76 4.59
CA SER A 692 8.82 -5.12 5.80
C SER A 692 7.50 -4.36 5.57
N TYR A 693 7.13 -4.05 4.32
CA TYR A 693 5.88 -3.36 3.97
C TYR A 693 4.68 -4.27 3.74
N MET A 694 4.86 -5.60 3.80
CA MET A 694 3.74 -6.54 3.91
C MET A 694 4.13 -7.77 4.73
N ASN A 695 3.42 -7.99 5.83
CA ASN A 695 3.57 -9.13 6.75
C ASN A 695 2.17 -9.54 7.28
N ASP A 696 2.08 -10.58 8.13
CA ASP A 696 0.77 -11.04 8.65
C ASP A 696 0.01 -9.94 9.43
N VAL A 697 0.74 -9.07 10.14
CA VAL A 697 0.13 -7.92 10.85
C VAL A 697 -0.50 -6.94 9.87
N ILE A 698 0.16 -6.63 8.75
CA ILE A 698 -0.38 -5.74 7.72
C ILE A 698 -1.59 -6.41 7.02
N ALA A 699 -1.56 -7.73 6.81
CA ALA A 699 -2.71 -8.47 6.29
C ALA A 699 -3.93 -8.40 7.25
N LEU A 700 -3.69 -8.49 8.56
CA LEU A 700 -4.71 -8.27 9.60
C LEU A 700 -5.32 -6.86 9.52
N VAL A 701 -4.49 -5.84 9.31
CA VAL A 701 -4.96 -4.46 9.15
C VAL A 701 -5.81 -4.30 7.89
N LEU A 702 -5.36 -4.88 6.78
CA LEU A 702 -6.08 -4.80 5.52
C LEU A 702 -7.47 -5.45 5.61
N GLY A 703 -7.57 -6.66 6.19
CA GLY A 703 -8.85 -7.35 6.38
C GLY A 703 -9.80 -6.61 7.32
N SER A 704 -9.28 -6.10 8.44
CA SER A 704 -10.08 -5.38 9.43
C SER A 704 -10.59 -4.04 8.90
N PHE A 705 -9.82 -3.32 8.09
CA PHE A 705 -10.31 -2.10 7.44
C PHE A 705 -11.40 -2.37 6.40
N ILE A 706 -11.30 -3.48 5.65
CA ILE A 706 -12.37 -3.87 4.70
C ILE A 706 -13.66 -4.16 5.47
N LEU A 707 -13.58 -4.87 6.61
CA LEU A 707 -14.73 -5.12 7.47
C LEU A 707 -15.28 -3.82 8.07
N ALA A 708 -14.43 -2.93 8.56
CA ALA A 708 -14.83 -1.63 9.12
C ALA A 708 -15.57 -0.76 8.07
N LEU A 709 -15.11 -0.76 6.81
CA LEU A 709 -15.82 -0.09 5.72
C LEU A 709 -17.20 -0.70 5.44
N ALA A 710 -17.38 -2.00 5.67
CA ALA A 710 -18.69 -2.66 5.55
C ALA A 710 -19.64 -2.17 6.66
N VAL A 711 -19.14 -2.15 7.89
CA VAL A 711 -19.88 -1.64 9.06
C VAL A 711 -20.27 -0.16 8.89
N GLU A 712 -19.37 0.64 8.31
CA GLU A 712 -19.63 2.04 7.96
C GLU A 712 -20.72 2.15 6.89
N HIS A 713 -20.60 1.41 5.78
CA HIS A 713 -21.52 1.47 4.65
C HIS A 713 -22.97 1.14 5.03
N TYR A 714 -23.17 0.16 5.91
CA TYR A 714 -24.49 -0.24 6.37
C TYR A 714 -25.01 0.57 7.57
N ASN A 715 -24.28 1.59 8.03
CA ASN A 715 -24.61 2.39 9.21
C ASN A 715 -24.86 1.53 10.47
N ILE A 716 -24.21 0.38 10.56
CA ILE A 716 -24.37 -0.59 11.64
C ILE A 716 -23.93 0.01 12.96
N HIS A 717 -22.76 0.65 12.93
CA HIS A 717 -22.23 1.41 14.05
C HIS A 717 -23.22 2.45 14.59
N LYS A 718 -23.98 3.15 13.72
CA LYS A 718 -24.95 4.18 14.14
C LYS A 718 -26.15 3.53 14.82
N ARG A 719 -26.63 2.39 14.29
CA ARG A 719 -27.70 1.59 14.92
C ARG A 719 -27.27 1.04 16.27
N LEU A 720 -26.08 0.45 16.33
CA LEU A 720 -25.51 -0.07 17.58
C LEU A 720 -25.36 1.04 18.61
N ALA A 721 -24.86 2.21 18.17
CA ALA A 721 -24.71 3.38 19.02
C ALA A 721 -26.04 3.87 19.62
N LEU A 722 -27.07 3.98 18.79
CA LEU A 722 -28.40 4.39 19.24
C LEU A 722 -29.03 3.34 20.16
N ASN A 723 -28.91 2.05 19.83
CA ASN A 723 -29.42 0.95 20.65
C ASN A 723 -28.77 0.92 22.03
N ILE A 724 -27.44 1.01 22.12
CA ILE A 724 -26.72 1.04 23.39
C ILE A 724 -27.12 2.30 24.18
N THR A 725 -27.13 3.47 23.54
CA THR A 725 -27.53 4.73 24.20
C THR A 725 -28.97 4.68 24.72
N LEU A 726 -29.88 4.02 24.00
CA LEU A 726 -31.28 3.81 24.41
C LEU A 726 -31.42 2.95 25.67
N VAL A 727 -30.53 1.97 25.88
CA VAL A 727 -30.51 1.14 27.10
C VAL A 727 -30.17 2.00 28.33
N PHE A 728 -29.23 2.93 28.18
CA PHE A 728 -28.77 3.81 29.26
C PHE A 728 -29.59 5.10 29.42
N CYS A 729 -30.50 5.39 28.49
CA CYS A 729 -31.47 6.48 28.60
C CYS A 729 -32.68 6.02 29.45
N GLY A 730 -32.71 6.41 30.72
CA GLY A 730 -33.84 6.17 31.63
C GLY A 730 -34.84 7.33 31.65
N ASP A 731 -36.07 7.05 32.11
CA ASP A 731 -37.12 8.05 32.34
C ASP A 731 -37.42 8.09 33.85
N PRO A 732 -37.05 9.15 34.60
CA PRO A 732 -36.51 10.44 34.14
C PRO A 732 -35.02 10.40 33.74
N LEU A 733 -34.63 11.36 32.90
CA LEU A 733 -33.29 11.45 32.31
C LEU A 733 -32.19 11.60 33.37
N ASN A 734 -31.25 10.65 33.38
CA ASN A 734 -30.05 10.68 34.23
C ASN A 734 -28.81 11.04 33.40
N PRO A 735 -28.29 12.28 33.48
CA PRO A 735 -27.14 12.72 32.67
C PRO A 735 -25.87 11.85 32.84
N PRO A 736 -25.49 11.38 34.04
CA PRO A 736 -24.35 10.47 34.21
C PRO A 736 -24.51 9.14 33.46
N LEU A 737 -25.73 8.58 33.42
CA LEU A 737 -26.02 7.31 32.78
C LEU A 737 -26.09 7.46 31.25
N LEU A 738 -26.68 8.55 30.78
CA LEU A 738 -26.66 8.91 29.35
C LEU A 738 -25.22 9.11 28.86
N LEU A 739 -24.39 9.81 29.65
CA LEU A 739 -22.98 9.99 29.34
C LEU A 739 -22.23 8.65 29.32
N LEU A 740 -22.53 7.74 30.25
CA LEU A 740 -21.98 6.38 30.25
C LEU A 740 -22.34 5.62 28.96
N GLY A 741 -23.59 5.70 28.52
CA GLY A 741 -24.05 5.04 27.28
C GLY A 741 -23.36 5.58 26.03
N ILE A 742 -23.27 6.91 25.89
CA ILE A 742 -22.62 7.56 24.74
C ILE A 742 -21.11 7.27 24.73
N CYS A 743 -20.45 7.43 25.88
CA CYS A 743 -19.01 7.18 26.03
C CYS A 743 -18.68 5.69 25.83
N GLY A 744 -19.46 4.80 26.44
CA GLY A 744 -19.26 3.35 26.33
C GLY A 744 -19.47 2.84 24.92
N THR A 745 -20.43 3.41 24.20
CA THR A 745 -20.59 3.18 22.75
C THR A 745 -19.34 3.62 21.99
N ALA A 746 -18.86 4.84 22.22
CA ALA A 746 -17.70 5.39 21.52
C ALA A 746 -16.43 4.55 21.79
N ALA A 747 -16.25 4.09 23.03
CA ALA A 747 -15.18 3.17 23.40
C ALA A 747 -15.33 1.81 22.68
N PHE A 748 -16.51 1.20 22.73
CA PHE A 748 -16.77 -0.09 22.09
C PHE A 748 -16.52 -0.06 20.59
N VAL A 749 -17.07 0.93 19.88
CA VAL A 749 -16.89 1.08 18.44
C VAL A 749 -15.40 1.29 18.10
N SER A 750 -14.66 2.02 18.95
CA SER A 750 -13.22 2.23 18.73
C SER A 750 -12.36 1.00 18.99
N MET A 751 -12.88 -0.05 19.65
CA MET A 751 -12.17 -1.33 19.74
C MET A 751 -12.05 -2.01 18.37
N TRP A 752 -12.98 -1.74 17.46
CA TRP A 752 -13.07 -2.46 16.18
C TRP A 752 -12.77 -1.57 14.98
N MET A 753 -12.86 -0.26 15.17
CA MET A 753 -12.58 0.74 14.15
C MET A 753 -11.45 1.67 14.58
N HIS A 754 -10.63 2.08 13.62
CA HIS A 754 -9.55 3.02 13.90
C HIS A 754 -10.07 4.34 14.48
N ASN A 755 -9.45 4.82 15.56
CA ASN A 755 -9.84 6.01 16.33
C ASN A 755 -10.28 7.23 15.49
N VAL A 756 -9.61 7.51 14.37
CA VAL A 756 -9.95 8.65 13.50
C VAL A 756 -11.29 8.44 12.80
N ALA A 757 -11.53 7.24 12.26
CA ALA A 757 -12.80 6.88 11.63
C ALA A 757 -13.93 6.89 12.66
N THR A 758 -13.68 6.33 13.84
CA THR A 758 -14.65 6.33 14.95
C THR A 758 -15.02 7.74 15.38
N ALA A 759 -14.05 8.68 15.45
CA ALA A 759 -14.33 10.08 15.77
C ALA A 759 -15.20 10.75 14.70
N VAL A 760 -14.83 10.65 13.42
CA VAL A 760 -15.62 11.23 12.31
C VAL A 760 -17.05 10.69 12.28
N MET A 761 -17.25 9.47 12.76
CA MET A 761 -18.51 8.76 12.72
C MET A 761 -19.38 9.01 13.97
N MET A 762 -18.77 9.10 15.16
CA MET A 762 -19.47 9.39 16.42
C MET A 762 -19.74 10.87 16.62
N MET A 763 -18.94 11.77 16.05
CA MET A 763 -19.17 13.21 16.19
C MET A 763 -20.51 13.68 15.58
N PRO A 764 -20.97 13.21 14.40
CA PRO A 764 -22.32 13.51 13.90
C PRO A 764 -23.43 13.02 14.81
N VAL A 765 -23.27 11.86 15.46
CA VAL A 765 -24.25 11.32 16.42
C VAL A 765 -24.28 12.17 17.68
N ALA A 766 -23.10 12.47 18.25
CA ALA A 766 -22.98 13.34 19.41
C ALA A 766 -23.56 14.73 19.11
N THR A 767 -23.15 15.37 18.02
CA THR A 767 -23.64 16.70 17.62
C THR A 767 -25.13 16.69 17.24
N GLY A 768 -25.67 15.58 16.72
CA GLY A 768 -27.11 15.41 16.51
C GLY A 768 -27.90 15.52 17.80
N ILE A 769 -27.42 14.89 18.88
CA ILE A 769 -27.97 15.04 20.24
C ILE A 769 -27.79 16.49 20.72
N LEU A 770 -26.63 17.10 20.46
CA LEU A 770 -26.33 18.45 20.95
C LEU A 770 -27.13 19.57 20.26
N ARG A 771 -27.50 19.41 18.99
CA ARG A 771 -28.29 20.39 18.21
C ARG A 771 -29.68 20.68 18.78
N ARG A 772 -30.19 19.80 19.64
CA ARG A 772 -31.48 19.98 20.34
C ARG A 772 -31.40 20.98 21.49
N PHE A 773 -30.19 21.32 21.93
CA PHE A 773 -29.98 22.31 22.98
C PHE A 773 -29.77 23.71 22.38
N PRO A 774 -30.26 24.77 23.05
CA PRO A 774 -30.11 26.14 22.55
C PRO A 774 -28.63 26.55 22.51
N THR A 775 -28.18 27.07 21.37
CA THR A 775 -26.85 27.63 21.15
C THR A 775 -26.91 29.16 21.16
N GLY A 776 -26.19 29.84 22.07
CA GLY A 776 -26.15 31.31 22.11
C GLY A 776 -25.91 31.89 23.52
N PRO A 777 -25.88 33.23 23.67
CA PRO A 777 -25.60 33.90 24.95
C PRO A 777 -26.64 33.63 26.06
N ASN A 778 -27.83 33.13 25.70
CA ASN A 778 -28.90 32.74 26.63
C ASN A 778 -28.85 31.24 27.02
N GLN A 779 -27.81 30.49 26.64
CA GLN A 779 -27.66 29.08 27.00
C GLN A 779 -27.45 28.93 28.51
N SER A 780 -28.18 28.00 29.14
CA SER A 780 -27.95 27.69 30.55
C SER A 780 -26.54 27.10 30.74
N VAL A 781 -25.83 27.58 31.75
CA VAL A 781 -24.46 27.13 32.08
C VAL A 781 -24.38 25.60 32.24
N VAL A 782 -25.46 24.99 32.73
CA VAL A 782 -25.62 23.55 32.92
C VAL A 782 -25.61 22.80 31.58
N VAL A 783 -26.35 23.29 30.58
CA VAL A 783 -26.43 22.69 29.26
C VAL A 783 -25.10 22.83 28.51
N GLY A 784 -24.43 23.98 28.59
CA GLY A 784 -23.11 24.19 28.01
C GLY A 784 -22.04 23.25 28.59
N LYS A 785 -22.06 23.04 29.92
CA LYS A 785 -21.18 22.06 30.60
C LYS A 785 -21.45 20.63 30.15
N PHE A 786 -22.71 20.23 30.01
CA PHE A 786 -23.05 18.90 29.50
C PHE A 786 -22.61 18.69 28.05
N CYS A 787 -22.79 19.69 27.18
CA CYS A 787 -22.33 19.61 25.79
C CYS A 787 -20.81 19.36 25.69
N ARG A 788 -20.02 20.07 26.49
CA ARG A 788 -18.57 19.86 26.61
C ARG A 788 -18.24 18.45 27.08
N ALA A 789 -18.96 17.96 28.10
CA ALA A 789 -18.75 16.62 28.65
C ALA A 789 -19.04 15.51 27.62
N VAL A 790 -20.08 15.66 26.81
CA VAL A 790 -20.41 14.70 25.74
C VAL A 790 -19.30 14.67 24.69
N VAL A 791 -18.85 15.83 24.20
CA VAL A 791 -17.77 15.87 23.19
C VAL A 791 -16.46 15.32 23.74
N LEU A 792 -16.01 15.77 24.91
CA LEU A 792 -14.76 15.29 25.54
C LEU A 792 -14.84 13.81 25.92
N GLY A 793 -16.00 13.37 26.41
CA GLY A 793 -16.26 11.97 26.74
C GLY A 793 -16.20 11.05 25.53
N VAL A 794 -16.81 11.43 24.40
CA VAL A 794 -16.69 10.69 23.14
C VAL A 794 -15.23 10.63 22.69
N LEU A 795 -14.52 11.76 22.63
CA LEU A 795 -13.14 11.83 22.16
C LEU A 795 -12.19 10.94 22.96
N TYR A 796 -12.23 11.04 24.28
CA TYR A 796 -11.30 10.30 25.13
C TYR A 796 -11.70 8.83 25.26
N SER A 797 -12.99 8.51 25.21
CA SER A 797 -13.47 7.12 25.15
C SER A 797 -13.03 6.42 23.87
N ILE A 798 -12.96 7.12 22.74
CA ILE A 798 -12.42 6.56 21.49
C ILE A 798 -10.96 6.15 21.69
N THR A 799 -10.12 7.04 22.23
CA THR A 799 -8.71 6.72 22.47
C THR A 799 -8.53 5.57 23.45
N ILE A 800 -9.30 5.53 24.53
CA ILE A 800 -9.28 4.45 25.53
C ILE A 800 -9.82 3.14 24.94
N GLY A 801 -10.87 3.18 24.14
CA GLY A 801 -11.42 2.00 23.47
C GLY A 801 -10.41 1.40 22.50
N GLY A 802 -9.77 2.23 21.68
CA GLY A 802 -8.78 1.76 20.70
C GLY A 802 -7.53 1.11 21.30
N MET A 803 -7.22 1.35 22.58
CA MET A 803 -6.07 0.72 23.23
C MET A 803 -6.33 -0.75 23.60
N SER A 804 -7.60 -1.15 23.78
CA SER A 804 -7.98 -2.46 24.32
C SER A 804 -7.77 -3.63 23.35
N THR A 805 -7.81 -3.37 22.05
CA THR A 805 -7.71 -4.38 20.99
C THR A 805 -6.55 -4.08 20.06
N LEU A 806 -6.04 -5.12 19.41
CA LEU A 806 -4.90 -5.02 18.52
C LEU A 806 -5.22 -4.16 17.28
N THR A 807 -6.45 -4.22 16.75
CA THR A 807 -6.91 -3.43 15.59
C THR A 807 -7.39 -2.02 15.92
N GLY A 808 -7.64 -1.69 17.19
CA GLY A 808 -8.22 -0.40 17.58
C GLY A 808 -7.29 0.78 17.27
N THR A 809 -5.98 0.63 17.46
CA THR A 809 -4.98 1.66 17.15
C THR A 809 -3.81 1.15 16.33
N GLY A 810 -3.29 2.01 15.46
CA GLY A 810 -2.05 1.75 14.72
C GLY A 810 -0.84 1.51 15.62
N VAL A 811 -0.83 2.10 16.82
CA VAL A 811 0.27 1.92 17.80
C VAL A 811 0.35 0.48 18.31
N ASN A 812 -0.79 -0.16 18.59
CA ASN A 812 -0.83 -1.56 19.03
C ASN A 812 -0.24 -2.48 17.94
N LEU A 813 -0.60 -2.21 16.69
CA LEU A 813 -0.09 -2.94 15.52
C LEU A 813 1.42 -2.73 15.33
N ILE A 814 1.90 -1.50 15.51
CA ILE A 814 3.33 -1.20 15.45
C ILE A 814 4.10 -1.98 16.52
N LEU A 815 3.60 -2.01 17.76
CA LEU A 815 4.24 -2.75 18.86
C LEU A 815 4.34 -4.25 18.55
N VAL A 816 3.25 -4.86 18.09
CA VAL A 816 3.18 -6.30 17.79
C VAL A 816 4.07 -6.63 16.58
N GLY A 817 4.01 -5.83 15.52
CA GLY A 817 4.87 -6.03 14.36
C GLY A 817 6.36 -5.86 14.69
N MET A 818 6.72 -4.87 15.53
CA MET A 818 8.11 -4.71 15.98
C MET A 818 8.58 -5.84 16.88
N TRP A 819 7.69 -6.39 17.73
CA TRP A 819 8.00 -7.58 18.53
C TRP A 819 8.36 -8.76 17.63
N GLN A 820 7.55 -9.05 16.62
CA GLN A 820 7.80 -10.12 15.65
C GLN A 820 9.10 -9.88 14.85
N SER A 821 9.37 -8.63 14.45
CA SER A 821 10.60 -8.26 13.73
C SER A 821 11.86 -8.51 14.57
N TYR A 822 11.86 -8.07 15.84
CA TYR A 822 13.03 -8.15 16.71
C TYR A 822 13.22 -9.52 17.35
N PHE A 823 12.14 -10.27 17.56
CA PHE A 823 12.13 -11.56 18.26
C PHE A 823 11.31 -12.60 17.45
N PRO A 824 11.78 -13.02 16.26
CA PRO A 824 11.04 -13.94 15.40
C PRO A 824 10.87 -15.34 16.00
N GLU A 825 11.79 -15.76 16.88
CA GLU A 825 11.72 -17.04 17.60
C GLU A 825 10.81 -16.97 18.84
N ALA A 826 10.44 -15.77 19.29
CA ALA A 826 9.59 -15.63 20.47
C ALA A 826 8.12 -15.84 20.11
N ALA A 827 7.34 -16.32 21.09
CA ALA A 827 5.90 -16.52 20.91
C ALA A 827 5.23 -15.21 20.41
N PRO A 828 4.41 -15.29 19.33
CA PRO A 828 3.79 -14.11 18.76
C PRO A 828 2.75 -13.54 19.72
N VAL A 829 2.70 -12.22 19.83
CA VAL A 829 1.62 -11.53 20.56
C VAL A 829 0.35 -11.64 19.74
N THR A 830 -0.54 -12.52 20.15
CA THR A 830 -1.83 -12.79 19.49
C THR A 830 -2.87 -11.74 19.85
N PHE A 831 -3.96 -11.67 19.08
CA PHE A 831 -5.11 -10.83 19.43
C PHE A 831 -5.65 -11.14 20.85
N SER A 832 -5.75 -12.42 21.23
CA SER A 832 -6.28 -12.84 22.54
C SER A 832 -5.39 -12.39 23.71
N THR A 833 -4.08 -12.60 23.59
CA THR A 833 -3.10 -12.21 24.62
C THR A 833 -3.04 -10.69 24.79
N TRP A 834 -3.12 -9.92 23.70
CA TRP A 834 -3.22 -8.46 23.77
C TRP A 834 -4.52 -8.01 24.46
N PHE A 835 -5.65 -8.60 24.10
CA PHE A 835 -6.95 -8.21 24.65
C PHE A 835 -7.01 -8.44 26.16
N LEU A 836 -6.58 -9.61 26.63
CA LEU A 836 -6.51 -9.93 28.07
C LEU A 836 -5.66 -8.94 28.86
N PHE A 837 -4.59 -8.45 28.24
CA PHE A 837 -3.71 -7.45 28.85
C PHE A 837 -4.30 -6.04 28.84
N ALA A 838 -4.71 -5.55 27.66
CA ALA A 838 -5.02 -4.15 27.46
C ALA A 838 -6.44 -3.81 27.93
N PHE A 839 -7.39 -4.74 27.83
CA PHE A 839 -8.80 -4.50 28.18
C PHE A 839 -9.01 -4.09 29.65
N PRO A 840 -8.41 -4.74 30.67
CA PRO A 840 -8.55 -4.30 32.07
C PRO A 840 -8.03 -2.87 32.30
N SER A 841 -6.89 -2.52 31.68
CA SER A 841 -6.31 -1.17 31.78
C SER A 841 -7.22 -0.13 31.11
N ALA A 842 -7.78 -0.45 29.94
CA ALA A 842 -8.73 0.39 29.23
C ALA A 842 -10.04 0.57 30.01
N LEU A 843 -10.52 -0.49 30.67
CA LEU A 843 -11.73 -0.43 31.50
C LEU A 843 -11.53 0.49 32.70
N LEU A 844 -10.42 0.37 33.41
CA LEU A 844 -10.08 1.26 34.54
C LEU A 844 -9.96 2.72 34.09
N MET A 845 -9.28 2.96 32.96
CA MET A 845 -9.18 4.28 32.33
C MET A 845 -10.55 4.84 31.94
N PHE A 846 -11.42 4.02 31.37
CA PHE A 846 -12.77 4.40 30.97
C PHE A 846 -13.62 4.79 32.18
N LEU A 847 -13.56 4.00 33.26
CA LEU A 847 -14.25 4.31 34.51
C LEU A 847 -13.70 5.59 35.16
N ALA A 848 -12.38 5.81 35.12
CA ALA A 848 -11.75 7.04 35.60
C ALA A 848 -12.20 8.27 34.79
N LEU A 849 -12.25 8.16 33.46
CA LEU A 849 -12.78 9.20 32.57
C LEU A 849 -14.24 9.50 32.89
N TRP A 850 -15.07 8.48 33.00
CA TRP A 850 -16.50 8.63 33.30
C TRP A 850 -16.71 9.32 34.66
N ALA A 851 -16.03 8.86 35.70
CA ALA A 851 -16.10 9.47 37.03
C ALA A 851 -15.64 10.93 37.01
N LEU A 852 -14.55 11.24 36.31
CA LEU A 852 -14.01 12.60 36.20
C LEU A 852 -14.96 13.54 35.46
N LEU A 853 -15.58 13.08 34.37
CA LEU A 853 -16.60 13.84 33.66
C LEU A 853 -17.84 14.07 34.52
N CYS A 854 -18.31 13.04 35.24
CA CYS A 854 -19.45 13.17 36.13
C CYS A 854 -19.18 14.18 37.25
N CYS A 855 -18.02 14.11 37.91
CA CYS A 855 -17.66 15.02 38.99
C CYS A 855 -17.53 16.48 38.53
N LEU A 856 -17.00 16.73 37.33
CA LEU A 856 -16.74 18.08 36.83
C LEU A 856 -17.95 18.72 36.12
N TYR A 857 -18.76 17.93 35.42
CA TYR A 857 -19.77 18.44 34.50
C TYR A 857 -21.21 17.98 34.78
N CYS A 858 -21.43 16.91 35.55
CA CYS A 858 -22.78 16.42 35.87
C CYS A 858 -23.17 16.72 37.33
N SER A 859 -24.03 17.72 37.55
CA SER A 859 -24.67 17.94 38.85
C SER A 859 -26.04 17.27 38.91
N ARG A 860 -26.52 16.91 40.11
CA ARG A 860 -27.84 16.28 40.32
C ARG A 860 -29.01 17.17 39.85
N SER A 861 -28.82 18.49 39.79
CA SER A 861 -29.77 19.46 39.23
C SER A 861 -29.81 19.50 37.70
N SER A 862 -28.88 18.84 37.01
CA SER A 862 -28.75 18.88 35.56
C SER A 862 -29.80 18.02 34.84
N GLY A 863 -30.28 16.94 35.47
CA GLY A 863 -31.26 16.03 34.87
C GLY A 863 -32.61 16.70 34.56
N GLN A 864 -33.12 17.51 35.49
CA GLN A 864 -34.38 18.25 35.31
C GLN A 864 -34.29 19.34 34.24
N ALA A 865 -33.12 20.00 34.10
CA ALA A 865 -32.90 21.01 33.07
C ALA A 865 -32.76 20.39 31.67
N LEU A 866 -32.20 19.18 31.56
CA LEU A 866 -32.03 18.48 30.28
C LEU A 866 -33.31 17.78 29.80
N SER A 867 -34.13 17.25 30.71
CA SER A 867 -35.38 16.54 30.36
C SER A 867 -36.40 17.42 29.63
N VAL A 868 -36.24 18.75 29.67
CA VAL A 868 -37.06 19.71 28.91
C VAL A 868 -36.74 19.68 27.41
N TYR A 869 -35.51 19.32 27.04
CA TYR A 869 -35.02 19.40 25.66
C TYR A 869 -34.83 18.04 25.00
N PHE A 870 -34.72 16.96 25.78
CA PHE A 870 -34.36 15.63 25.30
C PHE A 870 -35.13 14.52 26.03
N ASP A 871 -35.74 13.61 25.27
CA ASP A 871 -36.54 12.48 25.78
C ASP A 871 -36.25 11.20 24.98
N LYS A 872 -36.40 10.03 25.61
CA LYS A 872 -36.14 8.70 25.07
C LYS A 872 -36.94 8.40 23.80
N ALA A 873 -38.14 8.97 23.66
CA ALA A 873 -38.97 8.86 22.47
C ALA A 873 -38.26 9.35 21.19
N HIS A 874 -37.40 10.37 21.31
CA HIS A 874 -36.70 10.95 20.16
C HIS A 874 -35.56 10.05 19.64
N LEU A 875 -34.84 9.37 20.55
CA LEU A 875 -33.83 8.38 20.15
C LEU A 875 -34.48 7.18 19.44
N LYS A 876 -35.70 6.80 19.86
CA LYS A 876 -36.49 5.77 19.17
C LYS A 876 -36.91 6.24 17.78
N GLU A 877 -37.36 7.48 17.63
CA GLU A 877 -37.72 8.06 16.33
C GLU A 877 -36.51 8.09 15.36
N GLU A 878 -35.33 8.49 15.83
CA GLU A 878 -34.11 8.48 14.99
C GLU A 878 -33.68 7.06 14.60
N LEU A 879 -33.87 6.08 15.50
CA LEU A 879 -33.63 4.67 15.22
C LEU A 879 -34.66 4.10 14.22
N GLU A 880 -35.93 4.48 14.34
CA GLU A 880 -37.01 4.09 13.43
C GLU A 880 -36.81 4.67 12.02
N MET A 881 -36.32 5.91 11.91
CA MET A 881 -35.93 6.53 10.64
C MET A 881 -34.78 5.79 9.93
N LEU A 882 -33.91 5.09 10.66
CA LEU A 882 -32.87 4.24 10.07
C LEU A 882 -33.44 2.93 9.50
N GLY A 883 -34.69 2.56 9.83
CA GLY A 883 -35.46 1.43 9.29
C GLY A 883 -35.53 0.20 10.23
N SER A 884 -36.75 -0.35 10.43
CA SER A 884 -37.07 -1.50 11.30
C SER A 884 -36.38 -2.82 10.92
N CYS A 885 -36.00 -3.62 11.94
CA CYS A 885 -35.40 -4.96 11.83
C CYS A 885 -36.41 -6.08 11.50
N GLU A 886 -37.67 -5.78 11.17
CA GLU A 886 -38.72 -6.81 10.98
C GLU A 886 -38.53 -7.78 9.79
N LYS A 887 -37.47 -7.61 8.99
CA LYS A 887 -36.96 -8.65 8.09
C LYS A 887 -35.47 -8.82 8.39
N PRO A 888 -34.91 -10.05 8.30
CA PRO A 888 -33.49 -10.29 8.53
C PRO A 888 -32.69 -9.61 7.42
N ASN A 889 -32.43 -8.33 7.65
CA ASN A 889 -31.86 -7.38 6.73
C ASN A 889 -30.35 -7.27 7.04
N MET A 890 -29.59 -7.01 5.99
CA MET A 890 -28.13 -6.81 5.90
C MET A 890 -27.34 -6.43 7.18
N PRO A 891 -27.77 -5.48 8.06
CA PRO A 891 -27.07 -5.18 9.31
C PRO A 891 -26.87 -6.39 10.24
N GLU A 892 -27.81 -7.33 10.33
CA GLU A 892 -27.64 -8.54 11.14
C GLU A 892 -26.50 -9.42 10.61
N LEU A 893 -26.36 -9.51 9.29
CA LEU A 893 -25.37 -10.36 8.65
C LEU A 893 -23.94 -9.83 8.83
N ALA A 894 -23.75 -8.53 8.75
CA ALA A 894 -22.46 -7.90 9.02
C ALA A 894 -22.09 -7.95 10.52
N ASN A 895 -23.06 -7.84 11.44
CA ASN A 895 -22.83 -8.15 12.85
C ASN A 895 -22.40 -9.61 13.05
N THR A 896 -22.99 -10.54 12.29
CA THR A 896 -22.59 -11.96 12.34
C THR A 896 -21.16 -12.15 11.87
N PHE A 897 -20.71 -11.46 10.82
CA PHE A 897 -19.31 -11.53 10.36
C PHE A 897 -18.33 -10.94 11.37
N GLU A 898 -18.70 -9.85 12.03
CA GLU A 898 -17.91 -9.25 13.10
C GLU A 898 -17.82 -10.19 14.32
N LEU A 899 -18.94 -10.76 14.75
CA LEU A 899 -18.95 -11.75 15.83
C LEU A 899 -18.13 -13.00 15.45
N MET A 900 -18.23 -13.46 14.20
CA MET A 900 -17.44 -14.57 13.69
C MET A 900 -15.93 -14.26 13.74
N LEU A 901 -15.53 -13.05 13.35
CA LEU A 901 -14.13 -12.60 13.41
C LEU A 901 -13.61 -12.62 14.85
N ILE A 902 -14.39 -12.06 15.78
CA ILE A 902 -14.04 -12.02 17.20
C ILE A 902 -13.90 -13.43 17.76
N VAL A 903 -14.87 -14.30 17.50
CA VAL A 903 -14.83 -15.70 17.96
C VAL A 903 -13.62 -16.41 17.38
N MET A 904 -13.32 -16.25 16.10
CA MET A 904 -12.16 -16.87 15.47
C MET A 904 -10.83 -16.35 16.04
N TRP A 905 -10.67 -15.06 16.30
CA TRP A 905 -9.47 -14.53 16.95
C TRP A 905 -9.32 -15.02 18.39
N MET A 906 -10.39 -14.99 19.18
CA MET A 906 -10.37 -15.41 20.59
C MET A 906 -10.12 -16.92 20.75
N THR A 907 -10.56 -17.72 19.79
CA THR A 907 -10.39 -19.19 19.82
C THR A 907 -9.15 -19.69 19.10
N ARG A 908 -8.32 -18.81 18.52
CA ARG A 908 -7.09 -19.21 17.79
C ARG A 908 -6.06 -19.86 18.72
N SER A 909 -5.83 -19.22 19.87
CA SER A 909 -4.96 -19.69 20.94
C SER A 909 -5.56 -19.21 22.26
N ILE A 910 -6.21 -20.13 22.98
CA ILE A 910 -6.96 -19.81 24.21
C ILE A 910 -5.98 -19.79 25.40
N THR A 911 -5.27 -20.89 25.65
CA THR A 911 -4.22 -21.05 26.67
C THR A 911 -3.25 -22.16 26.25
N GLU A 912 -2.08 -22.29 26.89
CA GLU A 912 -1.14 -23.42 26.62
C GLU A 912 -1.81 -24.79 26.85
N ASP A 913 -2.71 -24.89 27.83
CA ASP A 913 -3.43 -26.12 28.18
C ASP A 913 -4.63 -26.43 27.29
N ILE A 914 -5.22 -25.42 26.62
CA ILE A 914 -6.37 -25.58 25.73
C ILE A 914 -5.95 -25.23 24.29
N PRO A 915 -5.64 -26.23 23.45
CA PRO A 915 -5.23 -25.98 22.08
C PRO A 915 -6.38 -25.31 21.31
N GLY A 916 -6.14 -24.07 20.87
CA GLY A 916 -7.06 -23.37 19.98
C GLY A 916 -7.08 -23.97 18.57
N TRP A 917 -7.95 -23.47 17.70
CA TRP A 917 -8.07 -24.01 16.34
C TRP A 917 -6.80 -23.79 15.50
N GLY A 918 -5.89 -22.88 15.88
CA GLY A 918 -4.62 -22.67 15.20
C GLY A 918 -3.71 -23.92 15.16
N VAL A 919 -3.87 -24.83 16.12
CA VAL A 919 -3.14 -26.11 16.15
C VAL A 919 -3.53 -27.02 14.99
N LEU A 920 -4.77 -26.93 14.48
CA LEU A 920 -5.24 -27.69 13.30
C LEU A 920 -4.40 -27.39 12.06
N PHE A 921 -3.79 -26.21 11.99
CA PHE A 921 -2.99 -25.72 10.87
C PHE A 921 -1.49 -25.64 11.20
N LYS A 922 -1.02 -26.38 12.21
CA LYS A 922 0.39 -26.41 12.66
C LYS A 922 0.95 -25.02 12.99
N GLY A 923 0.12 -24.07 13.40
CA GLY A 923 0.54 -22.69 13.69
C GLY A 923 0.89 -21.84 12.45
N LEU A 924 0.68 -22.34 11.23
CA LEU A 924 0.94 -21.56 10.00
C LEU A 924 -0.06 -20.41 9.82
N ALA A 925 -1.27 -20.56 10.35
CA ALA A 925 -2.33 -19.56 10.28
C ALA A 925 -2.14 -18.43 11.30
N GLY A 926 -2.00 -17.21 10.78
CA GLY A 926 -1.86 -15.98 11.55
C GLY A 926 -3.20 -15.31 11.88
N ASP A 927 -3.14 -14.21 12.63
CA ASP A 927 -4.34 -13.40 12.90
C ASP A 927 -4.78 -12.66 11.62
N GLY A 928 -3.86 -12.38 10.69
CA GLY A 928 -4.14 -11.80 9.38
C GLY A 928 -4.89 -12.73 8.44
N THR A 929 -4.57 -14.03 8.46
CA THR A 929 -5.29 -15.09 7.73
C THR A 929 -6.81 -15.02 7.99
N VAL A 930 -7.22 -14.91 9.27
CA VAL A 930 -8.64 -14.86 9.66
C VAL A 930 -9.31 -13.58 9.13
N SER A 931 -8.61 -12.45 9.26
CA SER A 931 -9.12 -11.15 8.88
C SER A 931 -9.39 -11.05 7.37
N VAL A 932 -8.42 -11.49 6.56
CA VAL A 932 -8.54 -11.48 5.10
C VAL A 932 -9.59 -12.49 4.61
N MET A 933 -9.73 -13.64 5.28
CA MET A 933 -10.76 -14.62 4.97
C MET A 933 -12.16 -14.02 5.16
N ILE A 934 -12.42 -13.39 6.31
CA ILE A 934 -13.74 -12.78 6.59
C ILE A 934 -14.00 -11.59 5.69
N ALA A 935 -12.99 -10.77 5.41
CA ALA A 935 -13.07 -9.70 4.42
C ALA A 935 -13.48 -10.23 3.03
N THR A 936 -12.93 -11.38 2.61
CA THR A 936 -13.26 -12.03 1.33
C THR A 936 -14.72 -12.51 1.28
N LEU A 937 -15.24 -13.04 2.39
CA LEU A 937 -16.64 -13.51 2.47
C LEU A 937 -17.66 -12.38 2.21
N LEU A 938 -17.34 -11.13 2.57
CA LEU A 938 -18.21 -9.97 2.29
C LEU A 938 -18.42 -9.71 0.79
N PHE A 939 -17.48 -10.14 -0.07
CA PHE A 939 -17.60 -10.02 -1.53
C PHE A 939 -18.21 -11.25 -2.19
N ILE A 940 -18.56 -12.27 -1.40
CA ILE A 940 -19.20 -13.50 -1.89
C ILE A 940 -20.69 -13.45 -1.57
N VAL A 941 -21.05 -12.94 -0.39
CA VAL A 941 -22.41 -13.00 0.12
C VAL A 941 -23.32 -11.97 -0.58
N PRO A 942 -24.45 -12.41 -1.18
CA PRO A 942 -25.35 -11.52 -1.90
C PRO A 942 -26.13 -10.61 -0.95
N SER A 943 -26.36 -9.37 -1.38
CA SER A 943 -27.21 -8.40 -0.74
C SER A 943 -28.69 -8.72 -0.97
N LYS A 944 -29.51 -8.61 0.08
CA LYS A 944 -30.98 -8.76 0.00
C LYS A 944 -31.68 -7.50 -0.52
N LYS A 945 -30.97 -6.36 -0.58
CA LYS A 945 -31.56 -5.04 -0.89
C LYS A 945 -31.80 -4.85 -2.40
N GLN A 946 -30.96 -5.43 -3.25
CA GLN A 946 -31.11 -5.45 -4.70
C GLN A 946 -30.67 -6.81 -5.28
N LYS A 947 -31.40 -7.34 -6.26
CA LYS A 947 -31.06 -8.61 -6.93
C LYS A 947 -29.70 -8.48 -7.63
N GLY A 948 -28.69 -9.20 -7.15
CA GLY A 948 -27.37 -9.32 -7.78
C GLY A 948 -26.28 -8.39 -7.24
N GLU A 949 -26.58 -7.52 -6.27
CA GLU A 949 -25.58 -6.74 -5.53
C GLU A 949 -24.96 -7.60 -4.43
N LYS A 950 -23.67 -7.42 -4.11
CA LYS A 950 -22.97 -8.12 -3.01
C LYS A 950 -22.97 -7.28 -1.74
N LEU A 951 -22.55 -7.84 -0.60
CA LEU A 951 -22.41 -7.05 0.64
C LEU A 951 -21.36 -5.94 0.48
N MET A 952 -20.28 -6.22 -0.24
CA MET A 952 -19.20 -5.28 -0.51
C MET A 952 -18.80 -5.30 -2.00
N ASP A 953 -18.43 -4.12 -2.50
CA ASP A 953 -17.89 -3.91 -3.84
C ASP A 953 -16.52 -3.26 -3.77
N TRP A 954 -15.65 -3.56 -4.74
CA TRP A 954 -14.28 -3.05 -4.74
C TRP A 954 -14.21 -1.52 -4.83
N ASP A 955 -15.19 -0.88 -5.47
CA ASP A 955 -15.26 0.58 -5.55
C ASP A 955 -15.37 1.23 -4.17
N LYS A 956 -16.01 0.58 -3.19
CA LYS A 956 -16.10 1.06 -1.81
C LYS A 956 -14.74 0.95 -1.10
N CYS A 957 -13.96 -0.10 -1.41
CA CYS A 957 -12.60 -0.31 -0.89
C CYS A 957 -11.56 0.68 -1.43
N LYS A 958 -11.86 1.48 -2.45
CA LYS A 958 -11.00 2.61 -2.86
C LYS A 958 -10.83 3.66 -1.74
N LYS A 959 -11.69 3.64 -0.72
CA LYS A 959 -11.60 4.50 0.48
C LYS A 959 -10.66 3.96 1.57
N LEU A 960 -10.05 2.78 1.38
CA LEU A 960 -9.13 2.20 2.36
C LEU A 960 -8.00 3.20 2.72
N PRO A 961 -7.64 3.32 4.01
CA PRO A 961 -6.61 4.25 4.46
C PRO A 961 -5.20 3.68 4.21
N TRP A 962 -4.81 3.58 2.93
CA TRP A 962 -3.51 3.05 2.49
C TRP A 962 -2.30 3.76 3.13
N ASN A 963 -2.45 5.01 3.55
CA ASN A 963 -1.44 5.73 4.31
C ASN A 963 -1.13 5.06 5.65
N ILE A 964 -2.12 4.47 6.33
CA ILE A 964 -1.89 3.80 7.62
C ILE A 964 -1.18 2.47 7.39
N ILE A 965 -1.62 1.73 6.36
CA ILE A 965 -1.05 0.44 5.97
C ILE A 965 0.44 0.61 5.61
N LEU A 966 0.76 1.58 4.75
CA LEU A 966 2.15 1.85 4.36
C LEU A 966 2.99 2.45 5.50
N LEU A 967 2.37 3.19 6.44
CA LEU A 967 3.07 3.70 7.62
C LEU A 967 3.51 2.58 8.55
N LEU A 968 2.65 1.57 8.75
CA LEU A 968 3.01 0.39 9.52
C LEU A 968 4.23 -0.30 8.88
N GLY A 969 4.18 -0.51 7.56
CA GLY A 969 5.31 -1.07 6.80
C GLY A 969 6.60 -0.27 6.92
N ALA A 970 6.52 1.06 6.78
CA ALA A 970 7.65 1.95 6.96
C ALA A 970 8.26 1.86 8.37
N GLY A 971 7.41 1.70 9.39
CA GLY A 971 7.87 1.58 10.76
C GLY A 971 8.59 0.27 11.05
N LEU A 972 8.12 -0.83 10.48
CA LEU A 972 8.80 -2.12 10.52
C LEU A 972 10.14 -2.08 9.78
N ALA A 973 10.17 -1.48 8.59
CA ALA A 973 11.40 -1.27 7.84
C ALA A 973 12.42 -0.48 8.67
N ILE A 974 12.01 0.62 9.31
CA ILE A 974 12.88 1.41 10.19
C ILE A 974 13.40 0.57 11.36
N ALA A 975 12.53 -0.20 12.00
CA ALA A 975 12.90 -1.12 13.07
C ALA A 975 13.99 -2.11 12.62
N ASP A 976 13.81 -2.75 11.47
CA ASP A 976 14.80 -3.67 10.89
C ASP A 976 16.09 -2.98 10.48
N GLY A 977 16.03 -1.75 9.97
CA GLY A 977 17.20 -0.93 9.67
C GLY A 977 18.04 -0.57 10.89
N VAL A 978 17.39 -0.24 12.02
CA VAL A 978 18.09 0.08 13.29
C VAL A 978 18.84 -1.16 13.79
N ARG A 979 18.21 -2.34 13.68
CA ARG A 979 18.79 -3.63 14.05
C ARG A 979 19.96 -4.01 13.12
N SER A 980 19.70 -4.10 11.82
CA SER A 980 20.68 -4.58 10.82
C SER A 980 21.89 -3.66 10.66
N SER A 981 21.74 -2.36 10.92
CA SER A 981 22.87 -1.41 10.86
C SER A 981 23.85 -1.52 12.04
N GLY A 982 23.50 -2.25 13.10
CA GLY A 982 24.26 -2.28 14.36
C GLY A 982 24.19 -0.95 15.13
N LEU A 983 23.28 -0.03 14.76
CA LEU A 983 23.02 1.19 15.51
C LEU A 983 22.43 0.87 16.88
N ALA A 984 21.56 -0.15 16.92
CA ALA A 984 20.99 -0.68 18.16
C ALA A 984 22.10 -0.99 19.19
N ASP A 985 23.07 -1.83 18.81
CA ASP A 985 24.11 -2.32 19.73
C ASP A 985 25.00 -1.20 20.30
N LYS A 986 25.17 -0.10 19.56
CA LYS A 986 25.93 1.07 20.05
C LYS A 986 25.12 2.01 20.93
N LEU A 987 23.83 2.14 20.63
CA LEU A 987 22.95 2.91 21.47
C LEU A 987 22.83 2.26 22.86
N SER A 988 22.85 0.92 22.94
CA SER A 988 22.92 0.24 24.24
C SER A 988 24.16 0.61 25.05
N GLU A 989 25.35 0.60 24.45
CA GLU A 989 26.61 0.92 25.16
C GLU A 989 26.59 2.35 25.77
N SER A 990 25.90 3.29 25.12
CA SER A 990 25.76 4.66 25.63
C SER A 990 24.76 4.80 26.78
N LEU A 991 23.97 3.76 27.04
CA LEU A 991 22.86 3.75 27.99
C LEU A 991 23.13 2.87 29.23
N ASP A 992 24.36 2.40 29.40
CA ASP A 992 24.79 1.60 30.56
C ASP A 992 24.52 2.29 31.92
N PHE A 993 24.51 3.63 31.95
CA PHE A 993 24.18 4.39 33.17
C PHE A 993 22.74 4.15 33.67
N LEU A 994 21.83 3.69 32.80
CA LEU A 994 20.44 3.38 33.17
C LEU A 994 20.30 2.07 33.95
N GLU A 995 21.35 1.22 33.99
CA GLU A 995 21.30 -0.04 34.75
C GLU A 995 21.05 0.18 36.25
N ALA A 996 21.45 1.35 36.78
CA ALA A 996 21.30 1.71 38.20
C ALA A 996 19.89 2.21 38.58
N VAL A 997 18.98 2.43 37.63
CA VAL A 997 17.68 3.06 37.93
C VAL A 997 16.60 2.01 38.24
N PRO A 998 15.81 2.18 39.32
CA PRO A 998 14.72 1.26 39.64
C PRO A 998 13.68 1.16 38.52
N TYR A 999 13.27 -0.05 38.15
CA TYR A 999 12.29 -0.26 37.06
C TYR A 999 10.97 0.48 37.31
N LEU A 1000 10.55 0.60 38.57
CA LEU A 1000 9.28 1.24 38.95
C LEU A 1000 9.27 2.74 38.61
N ALA A 1001 10.45 3.37 38.52
CA ALA A 1001 10.61 4.74 38.05
C ALA A 1001 10.73 4.82 36.52
N MET A 1002 11.08 3.72 35.85
CA MET A 1002 11.39 3.70 34.42
C MET A 1002 10.15 3.62 33.55
N THR A 1003 9.19 2.76 33.90
CA THR A 1003 7.89 2.66 33.24
C THR A 1003 7.15 4.01 33.15
N PRO A 1004 6.96 4.77 34.24
CA PRO A 1004 6.30 6.07 34.17
C PRO A 1004 7.13 7.11 33.41
N ALA A 1005 8.47 7.07 33.51
CA ALA A 1005 9.35 7.98 32.75
C ALA A 1005 9.22 7.77 31.24
N VAL A 1006 9.24 6.51 30.79
CA VAL A 1006 9.06 6.13 29.38
C VAL A 1006 7.69 6.54 28.87
N CYS A 1007 6.63 6.30 29.65
CA CYS A 1007 5.28 6.74 29.27
C CYS A 1007 5.19 8.25 29.16
N LEU A 1008 5.80 8.99 30.09
CA LEU A 1008 5.80 10.44 30.09
C LEU A 1008 6.51 10.97 28.84
N ILE A 1009 7.73 10.51 28.58
CA ILE A 1009 8.52 10.89 27.38
C ILE A 1009 7.72 10.60 26.11
N SER A 1010 7.16 9.40 25.99
CA SER A 1010 6.38 9.01 24.81
C SER A 1010 5.14 9.88 24.62
N SER A 1011 4.36 10.11 25.69
CA SER A 1011 3.16 10.96 25.63
C SER A 1011 3.48 12.41 25.28
N THR A 1012 4.58 12.96 25.81
CA THR A 1012 5.05 14.32 25.51
C THR A 1012 5.50 14.45 24.07
N ILE A 1013 6.23 13.45 23.56
CA ILE A 1013 6.66 13.43 22.16
C ILE A 1013 5.44 13.37 21.23
N THR A 1014 4.41 12.56 21.52
CA THR A 1014 3.18 12.56 20.69
C THR A 1014 2.51 13.93 20.66
N GLU A 1015 2.45 14.64 21.78
CA GLU A 1015 1.84 15.98 21.83
C GLU A 1015 2.62 17.03 21.02
N LEU A 1016 3.93 16.86 20.89
CA LEU A 1016 4.80 17.70 20.05
C LEU A 1016 4.76 17.31 18.56
N ILE A 1017 4.76 16.02 18.25
CA ILE A 1017 4.91 15.47 16.89
C ILE A 1017 3.56 15.28 16.16
N THR A 1018 2.41 15.40 16.85
CA THR A 1018 1.04 15.36 16.27
C THR A 1018 0.57 14.00 15.72
N SER A 1019 1.33 12.91 15.93
CA SER A 1019 0.94 11.56 15.50
C SER A 1019 1.43 10.48 16.46
N ASN A 1020 0.47 9.76 17.07
CA ASN A 1020 0.75 8.62 17.96
C ASN A 1020 1.47 7.46 17.27
N ASN A 1021 1.08 7.13 16.04
CA ASN A 1021 1.74 6.08 15.25
C ASN A 1021 3.20 6.44 14.91
N ALA A 1022 3.48 7.71 14.57
CA ALA A 1022 4.83 8.17 14.29
C ALA A 1022 5.71 8.09 15.54
N THR A 1023 5.19 8.53 16.70
CA THR A 1023 5.90 8.43 17.99
C THR A 1023 6.27 6.99 18.32
N ALA A 1024 5.31 6.05 18.22
CA ALA A 1024 5.57 4.64 18.52
C ALA A 1024 6.64 4.05 17.57
N THR A 1025 6.55 4.37 16.28
CA THR A 1025 7.52 3.93 15.28
C THR A 1025 8.95 4.39 15.59
N LEU A 1026 9.11 5.59 16.16
CA LEU A 1026 10.41 6.16 16.47
C LEU A 1026 10.97 5.68 17.82
N ILE A 1027 10.12 5.57 18.85
CA ILE A 1027 10.57 5.33 20.23
C ILE A 1027 10.73 3.85 20.53
N VAL A 1028 9.84 2.98 20.05
CA VAL A 1028 9.81 1.56 20.44
C VAL A 1028 11.13 0.83 20.12
N PRO A 1029 11.77 1.01 18.96
CA PRO A 1029 13.07 0.38 18.69
C PRO A 1029 14.16 0.79 19.70
N LEU A 1030 14.16 2.05 20.15
CA LEU A 1030 15.10 2.55 21.16
C LEU A 1030 14.83 1.89 22.52
N LEU A 1031 13.55 1.72 22.89
CA LEU A 1031 13.15 1.09 24.15
C LEU A 1031 13.49 -0.41 24.20
N ILE A 1032 13.38 -1.13 23.08
CA ILE A 1032 13.85 -2.52 22.97
C ILE A 1032 15.32 -2.60 23.35
N GLN A 1033 16.12 -1.65 22.88
CA GLN A 1033 17.54 -1.66 23.13
C GLN A 1033 17.90 -1.29 24.58
N ILE A 1034 17.20 -0.32 25.15
CA ILE A 1034 17.34 0.01 26.58
C ILE A 1034 17.02 -1.22 27.44
N ALA A 1035 15.96 -1.96 27.10
CA ALA A 1035 15.58 -3.16 27.83
C ALA A 1035 16.66 -4.25 27.77
N LYS A 1036 17.27 -4.47 26.59
CA LYS A 1036 18.39 -5.40 26.42
C LYS A 1036 19.60 -5.01 27.28
N THR A 1037 19.94 -3.71 27.31
CA THR A 1037 21.04 -3.14 28.11
C THR A 1037 20.81 -3.34 29.60
N MET A 1038 19.60 -3.06 30.07
CA MET A 1038 19.24 -3.22 31.48
C MET A 1038 19.05 -4.70 31.90
N HIS A 1039 19.13 -5.63 30.95
CA HIS A 1039 18.83 -7.04 31.12
C HIS A 1039 17.42 -7.31 31.67
N VAL A 1040 16.44 -6.55 31.17
CA VAL A 1040 15.01 -6.70 31.51
C VAL A 1040 14.22 -7.17 30.30
N HIS A 1041 13.06 -7.78 30.54
CA HIS A 1041 12.20 -8.26 29.46
C HIS A 1041 11.75 -7.09 28.55
N PRO A 1042 11.95 -7.14 27.22
CA PRO A 1042 11.70 -6.00 26.31
C PRO A 1042 10.27 -5.44 26.36
N LEU A 1043 9.26 -6.30 26.57
CA LEU A 1043 7.86 -5.87 26.73
C LEU A 1043 7.65 -4.89 27.89
N LEU A 1044 8.50 -4.90 28.93
CA LEU A 1044 8.42 -3.98 30.07
C LEU A 1044 8.62 -2.52 29.67
N LEU A 1045 9.34 -2.24 28.60
CA LEU A 1045 9.55 -0.88 28.11
C LEU A 1045 8.77 -0.62 26.84
N MET A 1046 8.69 -1.60 25.93
CA MET A 1046 7.94 -1.46 24.68
C MET A 1046 6.48 -1.09 24.90
N ILE A 1047 5.74 -1.87 25.73
CA ILE A 1047 4.30 -1.64 25.89
C ILE A 1047 4.02 -0.31 26.57
N PRO A 1048 4.70 0.09 27.67
CA PRO A 1048 4.59 1.43 28.24
C PRO A 1048 4.93 2.55 27.26
N GLY A 1049 5.97 2.38 26.44
CA GLY A 1049 6.34 3.34 25.42
C GLY A 1049 5.26 3.51 24.36
N GLY A 1050 4.73 2.42 23.82
CA GLY A 1050 3.69 2.49 22.79
C GLY A 1050 2.34 2.94 23.36
N ILE A 1051 1.83 2.35 24.44
CA ILE A 1051 0.57 2.81 25.05
C ILE A 1051 0.70 4.24 25.57
N GLY A 1052 1.86 4.63 26.11
CA GLY A 1052 2.15 6.02 26.48
C GLY A 1052 2.02 7.00 25.31
N ALA A 1053 2.38 6.57 24.08
CA ALA A 1053 2.19 7.37 22.87
C ALA A 1053 0.71 7.65 22.58
N GLN A 1054 -0.21 6.86 23.12
CA GLN A 1054 -1.66 7.01 22.94
C GLN A 1054 -2.27 7.99 23.96
N PHE A 1055 -1.58 8.34 25.05
CA PHE A 1055 -2.06 9.27 26.09
C PHE A 1055 -1.98 10.75 25.69
N ALA A 1056 -2.37 11.04 24.44
CA ALA A 1056 -2.36 12.36 23.83
C ALA A 1056 -3.68 13.11 24.09
N PHE A 1057 -3.95 13.44 25.36
CA PHE A 1057 -5.21 14.03 25.78
C PHE A 1057 -5.19 15.57 25.89
N LEU A 1058 -4.03 16.23 25.81
CA LEU A 1058 -3.94 17.66 26.15
C LEU A 1058 -4.26 18.61 25.00
N LEU A 1059 -3.91 18.25 23.76
CA LEU A 1059 -3.96 19.17 22.62
C LEU A 1059 -4.85 18.63 21.48
N PRO A 1060 -5.60 19.52 20.78
CA PRO A 1060 -6.36 19.16 19.59
C PRO A 1060 -5.48 18.60 18.47
N THR A 1061 -4.27 19.15 18.33
CA THR A 1061 -3.31 18.80 17.28
C THR A 1061 -2.61 17.48 17.54
N ALA A 1062 -2.68 16.93 18.76
CA ALA A 1062 -1.91 15.75 19.12
C ALA A 1062 -2.39 14.47 18.41
N THR A 1063 -3.70 14.38 18.11
CA THR A 1063 -4.28 13.28 17.30
C THR A 1063 -5.36 13.80 16.36
N PRO A 1064 -5.55 13.19 15.18
CA PRO A 1064 -6.62 13.59 14.27
C PRO A 1064 -8.02 13.42 14.87
N SER A 1065 -8.24 12.41 15.73
CA SER A 1065 -9.51 12.23 16.44
C SER A 1065 -9.84 13.42 17.34
N ASN A 1066 -8.86 13.95 18.09
CA ASN A 1066 -9.03 15.15 18.90
C ASN A 1066 -9.36 16.38 18.04
N THR A 1067 -8.73 16.51 16.87
CA THR A 1067 -9.01 17.60 15.92
C THR A 1067 -10.46 17.56 15.42
N VAL A 1068 -10.99 16.37 15.14
CA VAL A 1068 -12.38 16.19 14.69
C VAL A 1068 -13.38 16.69 15.73
N GLY A 1069 -13.17 16.38 17.01
CA GLY A 1069 -14.06 16.90 18.06
C GLY A 1069 -13.87 18.38 18.33
N PHE A 1070 -12.64 18.90 18.25
CA PHE A 1070 -12.37 20.34 18.37
C PHE A 1070 -13.04 21.14 17.25
N ALA A 1071 -13.10 20.60 16.02
CA ALA A 1071 -13.76 21.23 14.88
C ALA A 1071 -15.28 21.42 15.07
N THR A 1072 -15.90 20.79 16.07
CA THR A 1072 -17.33 21.00 16.38
C THR A 1072 -17.62 22.35 17.04
N GLY A 1073 -16.60 23.08 17.52
CA GLY A 1073 -16.75 24.38 18.16
C GLY A 1073 -17.34 24.36 19.57
N HIS A 1074 -17.61 23.17 20.15
CA HIS A 1074 -18.21 23.03 21.48
C HIS A 1074 -17.17 22.98 22.62
N ILE A 1075 -15.88 22.82 22.31
CA ILE A 1075 -14.80 22.63 23.28
C ILE A 1075 -13.67 23.64 23.06
N GLU A 1076 -13.06 24.09 24.15
CA GLU A 1076 -11.86 24.93 24.13
C GLU A 1076 -10.61 24.13 24.53
N ILE A 1077 -9.42 24.60 24.15
CA ILE A 1077 -8.15 23.96 24.52
C ILE A 1077 -8.00 23.84 26.05
N GLN A 1078 -8.49 24.85 26.80
CA GLN A 1078 -8.46 24.81 28.26
C GLN A 1078 -9.28 23.66 28.84
N ASP A 1079 -10.42 23.32 28.23
CA ASP A 1079 -11.26 22.21 28.68
C ASP A 1079 -10.57 20.87 28.41
N MET A 1080 -9.86 20.75 27.30
CA MET A 1080 -9.06 19.56 26.98
C MET A 1080 -7.94 19.35 28.00
N ILE A 1081 -7.19 20.39 28.37
CA ILE A 1081 -6.10 20.30 29.34
C ILE A 1081 -6.63 19.92 30.74
N LYS A 1082 -7.74 20.54 31.19
CA LYS A 1082 -8.33 20.30 32.52
C LYS A 1082 -8.72 18.84 32.74
N ILE A 1083 -9.25 18.17 31.72
CA ILE A 1083 -9.65 16.75 31.79
C ILE A 1083 -8.48 15.84 31.42
N GLY A 1084 -7.74 16.22 30.39
CA GLY A 1084 -6.68 15.40 29.79
C GLY A 1084 -5.47 15.22 30.69
N LEU A 1085 -5.09 16.22 31.50
CA LEU A 1085 -3.93 16.12 32.38
C LEU A 1085 -4.15 15.12 33.53
N PRO A 1086 -5.25 15.20 34.31
CA PRO A 1086 -5.57 14.17 35.30
C PRO A 1086 -5.71 12.78 34.67
N LEU A 1087 -6.34 12.67 33.49
CA LEU A 1087 -6.52 11.40 32.80
C LEU A 1087 -5.18 10.80 32.35
N LYS A 1088 -4.25 11.61 31.83
CA LYS A 1088 -2.89 11.19 31.49
C LYS A 1088 -2.16 10.65 32.71
N ILE A 1089 -2.18 11.38 33.83
CA ILE A 1089 -1.51 10.96 35.07
C ILE A 1089 -2.11 9.65 35.58
N ALA A 1090 -3.44 9.53 35.58
CA ALA A 1090 -4.14 8.31 35.95
C ALA A 1090 -3.74 7.14 35.04
N GLY A 1091 -3.66 7.35 33.71
CA GLY A 1091 -3.24 6.33 32.76
C GLY A 1091 -1.81 5.87 32.94
N ILE A 1092 -0.88 6.80 33.18
CA ILE A 1092 0.51 6.46 33.49
C ILE A 1092 0.60 5.65 34.79
N ALA A 1093 -0.16 6.03 35.82
CA ALA A 1093 -0.20 5.30 37.08
C ALA A 1093 -0.79 3.88 36.94
N VAL A 1094 -1.95 3.75 36.27
CA VAL A 1094 -2.60 2.45 36.01
C VAL A 1094 -1.68 1.54 35.22
N LEU A 1095 -1.05 2.06 34.16
CA LEU A 1095 -0.14 1.27 33.34
C LEU A 1095 1.10 0.85 34.14
N SER A 1096 1.70 1.76 34.91
CA SER A 1096 2.88 1.46 35.73
C SER A 1096 2.60 0.41 36.82
N LEU A 1097 1.37 0.37 37.36
CA LEU A 1097 0.96 -0.62 38.35
C LEU A 1097 0.64 -2.00 37.75
N LEU A 1098 0.05 -2.05 36.55
CA LEU A 1098 -0.34 -3.31 35.90
C LEU A 1098 0.83 -4.01 35.19
N MET A 1099 1.86 -3.26 34.79
CA MET A 1099 3.00 -3.80 34.03
C MET A 1099 3.76 -4.94 34.73
N PRO A 1100 4.14 -4.83 36.02
CA PRO A 1100 4.84 -5.91 36.71
C PRO A 1100 4.01 -7.20 36.76
N THR A 1101 2.70 -7.07 36.96
CA THR A 1101 1.75 -8.19 37.03
C THR A 1101 1.66 -8.94 35.71
N PHE A 1102 1.65 -8.20 34.59
CA PHE A 1102 1.60 -8.77 33.26
C PHE A 1102 2.89 -9.48 32.86
N VAL A 1103 4.06 -8.93 33.21
CA VAL A 1103 5.33 -9.59 32.88
C VAL A 1103 5.57 -10.83 33.72
N CYS A 1104 5.04 -10.89 34.95
CA CYS A 1104 4.98 -12.15 35.68
C CYS A 1104 4.12 -13.19 34.96
N THR A 1105 2.98 -12.81 34.35
CA THR A 1105 2.14 -13.76 33.59
C THR A 1105 2.79 -14.14 32.25
N ALA A 1106 3.33 -13.17 31.50
CA ALA A 1106 4.00 -13.41 30.23
C ALA A 1106 5.30 -14.24 30.39
N ALA A 1107 6.07 -14.02 31.46
CA ALA A 1107 7.28 -14.80 31.75
C ALA A 1107 6.99 -16.22 32.27
N ILE A 1108 5.81 -16.46 32.87
CA ILE A 1108 5.33 -17.80 33.23
C ILE A 1108 4.80 -18.55 31.99
N VAL A 1109 4.21 -17.83 31.03
CA VAL A 1109 3.69 -18.35 29.75
C VAL A 1109 4.77 -18.50 28.66
N GLN A 1110 6.01 -18.06 28.92
CA GLN A 1110 7.11 -18.13 27.94
C GLN A 1110 8.32 -18.84 28.56
N ASP A 1111 8.24 -20.17 28.67
CA ASP A 1111 9.31 -21.03 29.20
C ASP A 1111 10.59 -21.05 28.31
N GLU A 1112 10.59 -20.35 27.15
CA GLU A 1112 11.71 -20.29 26.20
C GLU A 1112 12.66 -19.09 26.37
N ALA A 1113 12.42 -18.16 27.31
CA ALA A 1113 13.35 -17.05 27.60
C ALA A 1113 14.71 -17.50 28.21
N ARG A 1114 14.97 -18.80 28.32
CA ARG A 1114 16.27 -19.37 28.71
C ARG A 1114 17.39 -19.14 27.68
N ILE A 1115 17.06 -18.85 26.42
CA ILE A 1115 18.06 -18.79 25.34
C ILE A 1115 18.83 -17.45 25.31
N ILE A 1116 18.24 -16.34 25.76
CA ILE A 1116 18.85 -15.00 25.64
C ILE A 1116 19.54 -14.54 26.94
N PHE A 1117 19.01 -14.88 28.11
CA PHE A 1117 19.59 -14.47 29.39
C PHE A 1117 20.04 -15.69 30.19
N LYS A 1118 21.32 -16.05 30.11
CA LYS A 1118 21.93 -17.11 30.95
C LYS A 1118 21.92 -16.82 32.45
N SER A 1119 21.42 -15.65 32.90
CA SER A 1119 21.33 -15.30 34.33
C SER A 1119 20.14 -14.38 34.68
N PRO A 1120 18.87 -14.83 34.63
CA PRO A 1120 17.73 -13.98 35.01
C PRO A 1120 17.40 -14.04 36.53
N MET A 1121 17.87 -15.06 37.26
CA MET A 1121 17.37 -15.32 38.62
C MET A 1121 17.80 -14.30 39.69
N ILE A 1122 18.85 -13.49 39.46
CA ILE A 1122 19.40 -12.60 40.49
C ILE A 1122 18.60 -11.28 40.57
N LYS A 1123 18.15 -10.70 39.43
CA LYS A 1123 17.27 -9.51 39.41
C LYS A 1123 15.78 -9.86 39.43
N PHE A 1124 15.36 -11.07 39.01
CA PHE A 1124 13.96 -11.53 39.16
C PHE A 1124 13.54 -11.68 40.63
N LYS A 1125 14.46 -12.10 41.51
CA LYS A 1125 14.26 -12.08 42.97
C LYS A 1125 14.07 -10.66 43.52
N GLN A 1126 14.68 -9.64 42.91
CA GLN A 1126 14.48 -8.24 43.31
C GLN A 1126 13.10 -7.70 42.86
N CYS A 1127 12.56 -8.14 41.71
CA CYS A 1127 11.17 -7.84 41.33
C CYS A 1127 10.15 -8.47 42.31
N LEU A 1128 10.42 -9.67 42.81
CA LEU A 1128 9.63 -10.30 43.88
C LEU A 1128 9.81 -9.60 45.24
N GLN A 1129 11.02 -9.10 45.55
CA GLN A 1129 11.28 -8.30 46.76
C GLN A 1129 10.65 -6.90 46.73
N ILE A 1130 10.13 -6.42 45.59
CA ILE A 1130 9.40 -5.15 45.54
C ILE A 1130 7.97 -5.26 46.10
N ALA A 1131 7.49 -6.48 46.34
CA ALA A 1131 6.36 -6.72 47.25
C ALA A 1131 6.69 -6.40 48.73
N ASP A 1132 7.96 -6.16 49.10
CA ASP A 1132 8.39 -5.77 50.44
C ASP A 1132 8.66 -4.26 50.62
N LEU A 1133 8.44 -3.42 49.59
CA LEU A 1133 8.57 -1.97 49.72
C LEU A 1133 7.35 -1.35 50.43
N GLY A 1134 7.37 -1.35 51.76
CA GLY A 1134 6.73 -0.32 52.61
C GLY A 1134 5.21 -0.14 52.54
N PHE A 1135 4.47 -1.02 51.87
CA PHE A 1135 3.01 -0.99 51.86
C PHE A 1135 2.44 -1.58 53.16
N ASP A 1136 1.47 -0.87 53.73
CA ASP A 1136 0.66 -1.30 54.87
C ASP A 1136 0.04 -2.69 54.57
N ASN A 1137 -0.14 -3.54 55.59
CA ASN A 1137 -0.48 -4.96 55.42
C ASN A 1137 -1.74 -5.18 54.56
N ARG A 1138 -2.69 -4.24 54.57
CA ARG A 1138 -3.89 -4.25 53.71
C ARG A 1138 -3.61 -4.02 52.22
N ALA A 1139 -2.66 -3.16 51.88
CA ALA A 1139 -2.28 -2.94 50.48
C ALA A 1139 -1.53 -4.17 49.93
N ARG A 1140 -0.80 -4.88 50.80
CA ARG A 1140 -0.15 -6.16 50.49
C ARG A 1140 -1.18 -7.28 50.22
N GLU A 1141 -2.22 -7.38 51.05
CA GLU A 1141 -3.35 -8.30 50.83
C GLU A 1141 -4.11 -7.97 49.54
N ILE A 1142 -4.34 -6.69 49.22
CA ILE A 1142 -4.98 -6.28 47.97
C ILE A 1142 -4.11 -6.62 46.75
N PHE A 1143 -2.80 -6.39 46.83
CA PHE A 1143 -1.87 -6.75 45.74
C PHE A 1143 -1.80 -8.27 45.55
N GLN A 1144 -1.79 -9.05 46.64
CA GLN A 1144 -1.87 -10.51 46.59
C GLN A 1144 -3.23 -11.01 46.10
N LEU A 1145 -4.34 -10.35 46.46
CA LEU A 1145 -5.68 -10.68 45.97
C LEU A 1145 -5.85 -10.35 44.48
N VAL A 1146 -5.28 -9.25 43.99
CA VAL A 1146 -5.28 -8.90 42.55
C VAL A 1146 -4.34 -9.82 41.76
N ALA A 1147 -3.18 -10.17 42.32
CA ALA A 1147 -2.27 -11.15 41.74
C ALA A 1147 -2.87 -12.56 41.72
N MET A 1148 -3.52 -13.00 42.80
CA MET A 1148 -4.24 -14.28 42.88
C MET A 1148 -5.51 -14.29 42.02
N ALA A 1149 -6.24 -13.19 41.91
CA ALA A 1149 -7.39 -13.09 41.01
C ALA A 1149 -6.97 -13.20 39.54
N ASN A 1150 -5.82 -12.65 39.17
CA ASN A 1150 -5.25 -12.83 37.82
C ASN A 1150 -4.64 -14.23 37.62
N LEU A 1151 -4.14 -14.88 38.68
CA LEU A 1151 -3.64 -16.27 38.66
C LEU A 1151 -4.74 -17.34 38.69
N HIS A 1152 -5.96 -17.00 39.11
CA HIS A 1152 -7.12 -17.90 39.05
C HIS A 1152 -7.99 -17.69 37.80
N VAL A 1153 -7.75 -16.61 37.05
CA VAL A 1153 -8.41 -16.30 35.76
C VAL A 1153 -7.52 -16.66 34.56
N ALA A 1154 -6.19 -16.70 34.73
CA ALA A 1154 -5.28 -17.48 33.90
C ALA A 1154 -5.36 -18.96 34.28
#